data_AF-A0A6I2M1I8-F1
#
_entry.id   AF-A0A6I2M1I8-F1
#
_cell.length_a   1.000
_cell.length_b   1.000
_cell.length_c   1.000
_cell.angle_alpha   90.00
_cell.angle_beta   90.00
_cell.angle_gamma   90.00
#
_symmetry.space_group_name_H-M   'P 1'
#
loop_
_entity.id
_entity.type
_entity.pdbx_description
1 polymer ?
#
loop_
_entity_poly.entity_id
_entity_poly.type
_entity_poly.pdbx_seq_one_letter_code
_entity_poly.pdbx_strand_id
1 'polypeptide(L)'
;MVSAARIRDLLPSLWRPEDEASLMARLIAAGGQQLDRARIEAGDTMQAHWLAFADGALTSPFVAARRRAGGLAPLLPGDPAVAAHPFLDDLPRLAGLLGLRPHDEPAGGRETVEAFRARVVATVVLWKEGLATREALLQAARLALSGMAERAVSVEEFAPGAATLRSVSAGPPEGLVGPLIRWTLTDPGVSGSPVEAYIEGVTPVPGEVDATETPLIERFDPATGTGIGLVYDGTLAPGQVLALLPGFASWLGGPEGLRSAVSVPGADPADPTAAGPWVEAEGAPALPVRALAIGADGGLWAAVEDGGTGALWRLGAGGWAQVLAGLPEVHCLLAPGRELLVGHASGVSRLDPFAAPALVPDPATGTGPAVRALVRAPDGTVWAATDTGAARLGPGDAAAPAGPATPLTAVQADPDGILHFGGAAGLFRHDPATDAWHAYLGAALEDTVPDWAPFDPAGPLPDEATVFLPAVTAILRGPDASLWLGTDAGLARYGARRFRGTYATRLTAYPALGTAPVRALAMDERQRLWAGTDRGLLVFDGRDWFEAAPSLTRLPRPAADDPGTGSRFDRAAAVWQSATAGAAAGFTDQTPPVITAERAAVRAIHWTDHAIARLGTFEGGAFVPDPDAAPAPLRLRVKPEPTRIVEGGIPALPRTTPGTSHWRYLALEEAAPPAPRTFPAWTREGRLLTPPDEAPAPEEGRFLAARALAELDRVYAFNPAARVRFRLRLRAPLSITVRIERLDADETLPAVVLDRVFAAVNMVRPAGARIRLAHGETVVRGGDDG
;
A
#
# COMPACT_ATOMS: atom_id res chain seq x y z
N MET A 1 -6.36 51.92 15.53
CA MET A 1 -5.66 51.43 16.74
C MET A 1 -4.99 50.12 16.37
N VAL A 2 -3.66 50.04 16.56
CA VAL A 2 -2.92 48.77 16.44
C VAL A 2 -3.59 47.74 17.35
N SER A 3 -3.79 46.51 16.89
CA SER A 3 -4.57 45.49 17.64
C SER A 3 -4.00 45.24 19.04
N ALA A 4 -2.72 45.54 19.28
CA ALA A 4 -2.05 45.47 20.58
C ALA A 4 -2.59 46.46 21.63
N ALA A 5 -2.79 47.74 21.26
CA ALA A 5 -3.30 48.76 22.19
C ALA A 5 -4.75 48.46 22.60
N ARG A 6 -5.52 47.90 21.67
CA ARG A 6 -6.90 47.47 21.86
C ARG A 6 -7.00 46.26 22.79
N ILE A 7 -6.08 45.30 22.65
CA ILE A 7 -5.94 44.16 23.57
C ILE A 7 -5.52 44.64 24.98
N ARG A 8 -4.61 45.62 25.10
CA ARG A 8 -4.19 46.16 26.41
C ARG A 8 -5.35 46.84 27.16
N ASP A 9 -6.15 47.63 26.46
CA ASP A 9 -7.24 48.40 27.08
C ASP A 9 -8.46 47.53 27.45
N LEU A 10 -8.57 46.32 26.87
CA LEU A 10 -9.57 45.32 27.25
C LEU A 10 -9.20 44.53 28.51
N LEU A 11 -7.97 44.67 29.03
CA LEU A 11 -7.56 44.02 30.27
C LEU A 11 -8.00 44.82 31.51
N PRO A 12 -8.40 44.15 32.61
CA PRO A 12 -8.68 44.80 33.90
C PRO A 12 -7.45 45.53 34.44
N SER A 13 -7.63 46.65 35.16
CA SER A 13 -6.55 47.58 35.55
C SER A 13 -5.37 46.92 36.28
N LEU A 14 -5.63 45.92 37.12
CA LEU A 14 -4.63 45.15 37.88
C LEU A 14 -3.73 44.23 37.03
N TRP A 15 -4.11 43.96 35.79
CA TRP A 15 -3.39 43.04 34.88
C TRP A 15 -2.84 43.77 33.66
N ARG A 16 -2.94 45.11 33.64
CA ARG A 16 -2.32 45.93 32.60
C ARG A 16 -0.82 46.03 32.90
N PRO A 17 0.05 45.65 31.96
CA PRO A 17 1.48 45.78 32.20
C PRO A 17 1.86 47.27 32.24
N GLU A 18 2.41 47.71 33.37
CA GLU A 18 2.91 49.09 33.57
C GLU A 18 4.32 49.28 33.01
N ASP A 19 5.10 48.19 32.93
CA ASP A 19 6.42 48.13 32.31
C ASP A 19 6.35 47.46 30.93
N GLU A 20 6.70 48.23 29.89
CA GLU A 20 6.67 47.79 28.49
C GLU A 20 7.71 46.72 28.15
N ALA A 21 8.71 46.51 29.03
CA ALA A 21 9.69 45.44 28.84
C ALA A 21 9.19 44.06 29.29
N SER A 22 8.08 43.99 30.03
CA SER A 22 7.53 42.74 30.58
C SER A 22 7.06 41.75 29.51
N LEU A 23 7.11 40.45 29.84
CA LEU A 23 6.71 39.36 28.94
C LEU A 23 5.27 39.53 28.42
N MET A 24 4.37 40.02 29.27
CA MET A 24 2.96 40.25 28.92
C MET A 24 2.78 41.44 27.97
N ALA A 25 3.51 42.56 28.16
CA ALA A 25 3.48 43.69 27.23
C ALA A 25 4.01 43.30 25.83
N ARG A 26 5.06 42.49 25.78
CA ARG A 26 5.62 41.97 24.51
C ARG A 26 4.69 40.94 23.84
N LEU A 27 3.97 40.11 24.61
CA LEU A 27 2.97 39.17 24.09
C LEU A 27 1.75 39.88 23.50
N ILE A 28 1.29 40.97 24.15
CA ILE A 28 0.19 41.80 23.66
C ILE A 28 0.61 42.57 22.40
N ALA A 29 1.84 43.08 22.35
CA ALA A 29 2.41 43.71 21.16
C ALA A 29 2.54 42.73 19.98
N ALA A 30 3.03 41.51 20.22
CA ALA A 30 3.18 40.46 19.20
C ALA A 30 1.82 39.92 18.70
N GLY A 31 0.86 39.68 19.59
CA GLY A 31 -0.49 39.26 19.23
C GLY A 31 -1.26 40.33 18.45
N GLY A 32 -1.03 41.60 18.77
CA GLY A 32 -1.57 42.73 18.00
C GLY A 32 -1.01 42.83 16.59
N GLN A 33 0.31 42.66 16.42
CA GLN A 33 0.92 42.65 15.08
C GLN A 33 0.45 41.46 14.21
N GLN A 34 0.15 40.29 14.80
CA GLN A 34 -0.38 39.13 14.06
C GLN A 34 -1.82 39.34 13.58
N LEU A 35 -2.66 40.00 14.37
CA LEU A 35 -4.04 40.33 13.99
C LEU A 35 -4.11 41.43 12.92
N ASP A 36 -3.22 42.42 12.99
CA ASP A 36 -3.12 43.47 11.96
C ASP A 36 -2.60 42.89 10.62
N ARG A 37 -1.75 41.85 10.66
CA ARG A 37 -1.24 41.13 9.47
C ARG A 37 -2.27 40.21 8.81
N ALA A 38 -3.01 39.43 9.59
CA ALA A 38 -4.10 38.58 9.08
C ALA A 38 -5.24 39.39 8.42
N ARG A 39 -5.44 40.65 8.85
CA ARG A 39 -6.40 41.58 8.24
C ARG A 39 -5.96 42.10 6.86
N ILE A 40 -4.65 42.29 6.63
CA ILE A 40 -4.12 42.77 5.34
C ILE A 40 -4.07 41.62 4.31
N GLU A 41 -3.72 40.39 4.72
CA GLU A 41 -3.75 39.19 3.85
C GLU A 41 -5.17 38.83 3.36
N ALA A 42 -6.18 39.13 4.17
CA ALA A 42 -7.58 39.03 3.75
C ALA A 42 -7.95 40.10 2.70
N GLY A 43 -7.32 41.28 2.73
CA GLY A 43 -7.52 42.35 1.74
C GLY A 43 -6.92 42.02 0.37
N ASP A 44 -5.75 41.41 0.32
CA ASP A 44 -5.05 41.05 -0.93
C ASP A 44 -5.73 39.86 -1.64
N THR A 45 -6.27 38.90 -0.88
CA THR A 45 -7.02 37.76 -1.41
C THR A 45 -8.32 38.19 -2.10
N MET A 46 -8.92 39.30 -1.68
CA MET A 46 -10.13 39.84 -2.32
C MET A 46 -9.83 40.65 -3.60
N GLN A 47 -8.61 41.19 -3.77
CA GLN A 47 -8.23 41.97 -4.95
C GLN A 47 -7.86 41.11 -6.16
N ALA A 48 -7.34 39.88 -5.97
CA ALA A 48 -7.07 38.91 -7.04
C ALA A 48 -8.32 38.46 -7.83
N HIS A 49 -9.50 38.79 -7.32
CA HIS A 49 -10.79 38.50 -7.92
C HIS A 49 -11.28 39.62 -8.87
N TRP A 50 -10.54 40.74 -9.00
CA TRP A 50 -10.97 41.97 -9.71
C TRP A 50 -10.02 42.39 -10.87
N LEU A 51 -8.98 41.62 -11.24
CA LEU A 51 -8.04 41.92 -12.34
C LEU A 51 -7.86 40.76 -13.34
N ALA A 52 -7.65 41.10 -14.62
CA ALA A 52 -7.98 40.33 -15.83
C ALA A 52 -7.10 39.10 -16.25
N PHE A 53 -6.43 38.38 -15.35
CA PHE A 53 -5.40 37.37 -15.70
C PHE A 53 -5.83 35.88 -15.67
N ALA A 54 -7.07 35.52 -16.05
CA ALA A 54 -7.54 34.12 -16.04
C ALA A 54 -7.55 33.44 -17.44
N ASP A 55 -6.41 32.89 -17.88
CA ASP A 55 -6.23 32.24 -19.19
C ASP A 55 -6.61 30.73 -19.26
N GLY A 56 -7.24 30.16 -18.22
CA GLY A 56 -7.53 28.71 -18.15
C GLY A 56 -8.69 28.19 -19.00
N ALA A 57 -9.52 29.07 -19.58
CA ALA A 57 -10.65 28.67 -20.43
C ALA A 57 -10.21 28.21 -21.83
N LEU A 58 -9.04 28.67 -22.29
CA LEU A 58 -8.50 28.44 -23.64
C LEU A 58 -7.78 27.08 -23.76
N THR A 59 -7.38 26.48 -22.64
CA THR A 59 -6.61 25.23 -22.57
C THR A 59 -7.42 24.05 -21.99
N SER A 60 -8.71 24.24 -21.70
CA SER A 60 -9.57 23.20 -21.15
C SER A 60 -9.94 22.12 -22.18
N PRO A 61 -9.56 20.84 -21.98
CA PRO A 61 -9.86 19.75 -22.91
C PRO A 61 -11.37 19.48 -23.03
N PHE A 62 -12.16 19.86 -22.02
CA PHE A 62 -13.61 19.72 -22.00
C PHE A 62 -14.31 20.74 -22.93
N VAL A 63 -13.84 21.99 -22.94
CA VAL A 63 -14.37 23.05 -23.82
C VAL A 63 -14.02 22.76 -25.28
N ALA A 64 -12.81 22.24 -25.53
CA ALA A 64 -12.37 21.82 -26.85
C ALA A 64 -13.21 20.65 -27.41
N ALA A 65 -13.54 19.64 -26.59
CA ALA A 65 -14.33 18.48 -27.01
C ALA A 65 -15.80 18.85 -27.35
N ARG A 66 -16.43 19.71 -26.53
CA ARG A 66 -17.82 20.14 -26.73
C ARG A 66 -18.01 20.98 -28.00
N ARG A 67 -17.03 21.84 -28.34
CA ARG A 67 -17.06 22.65 -29.56
C ARG A 67 -16.83 21.82 -30.82
N ARG A 68 -15.95 20.82 -30.73
CA ARG A 68 -15.71 19.84 -31.81
C ARG A 68 -16.95 19.02 -32.13
N ALA A 69 -17.68 18.56 -31.12
CA ALA A 69 -18.95 17.84 -31.28
C ALA A 69 -20.07 18.70 -31.90
N GLY A 70 -19.99 20.03 -31.78
CA GLY A 70 -20.92 20.99 -32.38
C GLY A 70 -20.46 21.58 -33.72
N GLY A 71 -19.33 21.14 -34.27
CA GLY A 71 -18.78 21.67 -35.54
C GLY A 71 -18.22 23.09 -35.45
N LEU A 72 -17.89 23.58 -34.25
CA LEU A 72 -17.40 24.94 -34.01
C LEU A 72 -15.88 24.98 -33.83
N ALA A 73 -15.24 26.07 -34.27
CA ALA A 73 -13.80 26.27 -34.17
C ALA A 73 -13.30 26.44 -32.70
N PRO A 74 -12.04 26.10 -32.38
CA PRO A 74 -11.43 26.33 -31.06
C PRO A 74 -11.46 27.82 -30.67
N LEU A 75 -11.50 28.12 -29.38
CA LEU A 75 -11.45 29.52 -28.88
C LEU A 75 -10.00 30.00 -28.80
N LEU A 76 -9.73 31.21 -29.27
CA LEU A 76 -8.42 31.87 -29.22
C LEU A 76 -8.44 33.07 -28.26
N PRO A 77 -7.27 33.45 -27.70
CA PRO A 77 -7.15 34.68 -26.92
C PRO A 77 -7.64 35.88 -27.76
N GLY A 78 -8.73 36.54 -27.33
CA GLY A 78 -9.32 37.70 -28.00
C GLY A 78 -10.64 37.45 -28.75
N ASP A 79 -11.17 36.23 -28.75
CA ASP A 79 -12.46 35.94 -29.40
C ASP A 79 -13.66 36.64 -28.72
N PRO A 80 -14.59 37.28 -29.46
CA PRO A 80 -15.74 37.99 -28.87
C PRO A 80 -16.66 37.10 -28.02
N ALA A 81 -16.66 35.78 -28.27
CA ALA A 81 -17.42 34.80 -27.50
C ALA A 81 -16.87 34.58 -26.08
N VAL A 82 -15.60 34.90 -25.82
CA VAL A 82 -14.97 34.84 -24.49
C VAL A 82 -15.55 35.95 -23.59
N ALA A 83 -15.85 37.11 -24.16
CA ALA A 83 -16.44 38.25 -23.44
C ALA A 83 -17.94 38.08 -23.13
N ALA A 84 -18.62 37.15 -23.81
CA ALA A 84 -20.05 36.88 -23.62
C ALA A 84 -20.33 35.70 -22.67
N HIS A 85 -19.29 35.07 -22.08
CA HIS A 85 -19.46 33.97 -21.12
C HIS A 85 -19.84 34.50 -19.74
N PRO A 86 -21.09 34.29 -19.28
CA PRO A 86 -21.57 35.06 -18.16
C PRO A 86 -21.85 34.15 -16.95
N PHE A 87 -21.42 34.61 -15.75
CA PHE A 87 -22.04 34.38 -14.43
C PHE A 87 -21.50 33.28 -13.43
N LEU A 88 -21.30 33.71 -12.17
CA LEU A 88 -21.91 33.18 -10.90
C LEU A 88 -21.37 31.99 -10.02
N ASP A 89 -20.23 31.32 -10.23
CA ASP A 89 -20.04 29.93 -9.67
C ASP A 89 -18.95 29.61 -8.58
N ASP A 90 -18.56 30.53 -7.69
CA ASP A 90 -17.48 30.22 -6.72
C ASP A 90 -17.88 29.24 -5.59
N LEU A 91 -19.13 29.31 -5.12
CA LEU A 91 -19.67 28.35 -4.17
C LEU A 91 -19.78 26.94 -4.78
N PRO A 92 -20.34 26.74 -6.00
CA PRO A 92 -20.29 25.49 -6.75
C PRO A 92 -18.88 24.93 -6.99
N ARG A 93 -17.87 25.78 -7.17
CA ARG A 93 -16.47 25.37 -7.37
C ARG A 93 -15.79 24.91 -6.08
N LEU A 94 -15.97 25.62 -4.96
CA LEU A 94 -15.53 25.17 -3.63
C LEU A 94 -16.31 23.92 -3.19
N ALA A 95 -17.59 23.83 -3.57
CA ALA A 95 -18.40 22.63 -3.43
C ALA A 95 -17.74 21.46 -4.17
N GLY A 96 -17.42 21.65 -5.46
CA GLY A 96 -16.81 20.64 -6.32
C GLY A 96 -15.46 20.14 -5.82
N LEU A 97 -14.62 21.02 -5.26
CA LEU A 97 -13.33 20.67 -4.65
C LEU A 97 -13.47 19.88 -3.34
N LEU A 98 -14.54 20.10 -2.58
CA LEU A 98 -14.90 19.36 -1.38
C LEU A 98 -15.83 18.17 -1.67
N GLY A 99 -16.16 17.91 -2.93
CA GLY A 99 -17.12 16.89 -3.37
C GLY A 99 -18.60 17.18 -3.03
N LEU A 100 -18.93 18.36 -2.53
CA LEU A 100 -20.29 18.79 -2.18
C LEU A 100 -21.01 19.27 -3.45
N ARG A 101 -22.17 18.71 -3.82
CA ARG A 101 -22.92 19.10 -5.04
C ARG A 101 -24.41 19.30 -4.74
N PRO A 102 -24.79 20.41 -4.09
CA PRO A 102 -26.15 20.59 -3.58
C PRO A 102 -27.24 20.64 -4.68
N HIS A 103 -26.87 20.94 -5.93
CA HIS A 103 -27.81 20.97 -7.06
C HIS A 103 -28.16 19.57 -7.60
N ASP A 104 -27.33 18.56 -7.32
CA ASP A 104 -27.55 17.16 -7.69
C ASP A 104 -28.56 16.48 -6.74
N GLU A 105 -28.93 17.15 -5.64
CA GLU A 105 -29.87 16.61 -4.66
C GLU A 105 -31.34 16.81 -5.09
N PRO A 106 -32.25 15.84 -4.84
CA PRO A 106 -33.67 15.98 -5.11
C PRO A 106 -34.30 17.06 -4.22
N ALA A 107 -35.39 17.68 -4.69
CA ALA A 107 -35.95 18.92 -4.12
C ALA A 107 -36.24 18.87 -2.61
N GLY A 108 -36.54 17.69 -2.04
CA GLY A 108 -36.80 17.50 -0.60
C GLY A 108 -35.57 17.39 0.31
N GLY A 109 -34.35 17.30 -0.25
CA GLY A 109 -33.09 17.22 0.51
C GLY A 109 -32.17 18.44 0.37
N ARG A 110 -32.49 19.34 -0.55
CA ARG A 110 -31.71 20.54 -0.86
C ARG A 110 -31.66 21.48 0.34
N GLU A 111 -30.45 21.87 0.70
CA GLU A 111 -30.21 22.92 1.70
C GLU A 111 -30.38 24.34 1.11
N THR A 112 -30.49 25.34 1.98
CA THR A 112 -30.48 26.74 1.57
C THR A 112 -29.07 27.21 1.19
N VAL A 113 -28.97 28.26 0.39
CA VAL A 113 -27.68 28.84 -0.06
C VAL A 113 -26.82 29.27 1.13
N GLU A 114 -27.45 29.80 2.19
CA GLU A 114 -26.78 30.24 3.41
C GLU A 114 -26.29 29.06 4.26
N ALA A 115 -27.08 27.98 4.37
CA ALA A 115 -26.67 26.76 5.06
C ALA A 115 -25.50 26.08 4.33
N PHE A 116 -25.58 26.02 3.00
CA PHE A 116 -24.51 25.51 2.16
C PHE A 116 -23.21 26.30 2.35
N ARG A 117 -23.29 27.63 2.37
CA ARG A 117 -22.15 28.52 2.60
C ARG A 117 -21.54 28.35 3.99
N ALA A 118 -22.37 28.23 5.02
CA ALA A 118 -21.91 27.97 6.39
C ALA A 118 -21.19 26.62 6.50
N ARG A 119 -21.70 25.58 5.85
CA ARG A 119 -21.08 24.25 5.80
C ARG A 119 -19.71 24.27 5.15
N VAL A 120 -19.56 24.94 4.00
CA VAL A 120 -18.28 25.07 3.30
C VAL A 120 -17.24 25.75 4.20
N VAL A 121 -17.61 26.83 4.88
CA VAL A 121 -16.71 27.54 5.81
C VAL A 121 -16.31 26.68 7.00
N ALA A 122 -17.26 26.00 7.63
CA ALA A 122 -17.00 25.21 8.82
C ALA A 122 -16.23 23.90 8.51
N THR A 123 -16.43 23.30 7.35
CA THR A 123 -15.64 22.14 6.87
C THR A 123 -14.16 22.52 6.70
N VAL A 124 -13.89 23.75 6.25
CA VAL A 124 -12.53 24.28 6.13
C VAL A 124 -11.88 24.57 7.50
N VAL A 125 -12.66 24.94 8.53
CA VAL A 125 -12.18 25.12 9.91
C VAL A 125 -11.83 23.77 10.54
N LEU A 126 -12.67 22.76 10.34
CA LEU A 126 -12.49 21.40 10.83
C LEU A 126 -11.16 20.78 10.38
N TRP A 127 -10.73 21.09 9.15
CA TRP A 127 -9.44 20.67 8.62
C TRP A 127 -8.23 21.40 9.21
N LYS A 128 -8.41 22.61 9.77
CA LYS A 128 -7.34 23.37 10.43
C LYS A 128 -7.03 22.86 11.84
N GLU A 129 -8.00 22.24 12.51
CA GLU A 129 -7.89 21.83 13.92
C GLU A 129 -7.40 20.38 14.09
N GLY A 130 -7.31 19.62 13.00
CA GLY A 130 -6.72 18.28 12.95
C GLY A 130 -7.70 17.23 12.42
N LEU A 131 -7.31 16.57 11.33
CA LEU A 131 -8.02 15.42 10.77
C LEU A 131 -7.83 14.17 11.65
N ALA A 132 -8.68 13.17 11.48
CA ALA A 132 -8.60 11.87 12.16
C ALA A 132 -8.87 11.89 13.68
N THR A 133 -9.59 12.89 14.20
CA THR A 133 -10.03 12.94 15.60
C THR A 133 -11.54 12.66 15.75
N ARG A 134 -11.96 12.17 16.93
CA ARG A 134 -13.38 11.96 17.23
C ARG A 134 -14.23 13.23 17.07
N GLU A 135 -13.67 14.38 17.47
CA GLU A 135 -14.34 15.67 17.33
C GLU A 135 -14.49 16.09 15.86
N ALA A 136 -13.46 15.85 15.03
CA ALA A 136 -13.54 16.10 13.59
C ALA A 136 -14.66 15.28 12.92
N LEU A 137 -14.83 14.01 13.30
CA LEU A 137 -15.90 13.15 12.76
C LEU A 137 -17.29 13.63 13.19
N LEU A 138 -17.47 14.03 14.45
CA LEU A 138 -18.71 14.59 14.97
C LEU A 138 -19.10 15.89 14.25
N GLN A 139 -18.14 16.80 14.12
CA GLN A 139 -18.38 18.09 13.49
C GLN A 139 -18.66 17.93 11.99
N ALA A 140 -17.97 17.02 11.29
CA ALA A 140 -18.19 16.81 9.86
C ALA A 140 -19.62 16.31 9.57
N ALA A 141 -20.12 15.41 10.42
CA ALA A 141 -21.47 14.90 10.33
C ALA A 141 -22.54 15.96 10.64
N ARG A 142 -22.36 16.73 11.73
CA ARG A 142 -23.27 17.84 12.10
C ARG A 142 -23.34 18.90 11.01
N LEU A 143 -22.21 19.23 10.41
CA LEU A 143 -22.13 20.19 9.31
C LEU A 143 -22.85 19.67 8.07
N ALA A 144 -22.71 18.39 7.72
CA ALA A 144 -23.46 17.76 6.63
C ALA A 144 -24.98 17.68 6.87
N LEU A 145 -25.41 17.76 8.13
CA LEU A 145 -26.81 17.85 8.54
C LEU A 145 -27.36 19.29 8.62
N SER A 146 -26.56 20.31 8.34
CA SER A 146 -26.99 21.71 8.39
C SER A 146 -28.21 22.01 7.50
N GLY A 147 -29.10 22.88 7.98
CA GLY A 147 -30.37 23.20 7.32
C GLY A 147 -31.54 22.26 7.66
N MET A 148 -31.33 21.26 8.53
CA MET A 148 -32.37 20.40 9.08
C MET A 148 -32.60 20.66 10.57
N ALA A 149 -33.66 20.04 11.14
CA ALA A 149 -33.87 20.02 12.58
C ALA A 149 -32.65 19.44 13.31
N GLU A 150 -32.30 20.02 14.46
CA GLU A 150 -31.14 19.62 15.24
C GLU A 150 -31.29 18.18 15.74
N ARG A 151 -30.33 17.32 15.39
CA ARG A 151 -30.31 15.90 15.79
C ARG A 151 -29.01 15.60 16.53
N ALA A 152 -29.09 14.74 17.54
CA ALA A 152 -27.89 14.24 18.19
C ALA A 152 -27.09 13.37 17.21
N VAL A 153 -25.79 13.60 17.17
CA VAL A 153 -24.84 12.78 16.41
C VAL A 153 -23.84 12.20 17.41
N SER A 154 -23.65 10.90 17.37
CA SER A 154 -22.63 10.19 18.15
C SER A 154 -21.62 9.51 17.22
N VAL A 155 -20.41 9.33 17.73
CA VAL A 155 -19.34 8.58 17.07
C VAL A 155 -18.98 7.43 17.99
N GLU A 156 -19.15 6.23 17.45
CA GLU A 156 -18.83 4.95 18.08
C GLU A 156 -17.62 4.38 17.36
N GLU A 157 -16.50 4.28 18.06
CA GLU A 157 -15.33 3.58 17.56
C GLU A 157 -15.52 2.09 17.81
N PHE A 158 -15.72 1.33 16.74
CA PHE A 158 -15.69 -0.11 16.77
C PHE A 158 -14.26 -0.56 16.47
N ALA A 159 -13.68 -1.31 17.39
CA ALA A 159 -12.49 -2.10 17.12
C ALA A 159 -12.71 -2.97 15.86
N PRO A 160 -11.64 -3.35 15.13
CA PRO A 160 -11.76 -4.35 14.07
C PRO A 160 -12.66 -5.48 14.57
N GLY A 161 -13.68 -5.80 13.77
CA GLY A 161 -14.77 -6.69 14.16
C GLY A 161 -14.22 -7.88 14.92
N ALA A 162 -14.83 -8.18 16.07
CA ALA A 162 -14.36 -9.22 16.98
C ALA A 162 -13.89 -10.43 16.18
N ALA A 163 -12.62 -10.79 16.37
CA ALA A 163 -12.00 -11.87 15.62
C ALA A 163 -12.91 -13.10 15.70
N THR A 164 -13.53 -13.45 14.59
CA THR A 164 -14.55 -14.49 14.61
C THR A 164 -13.83 -15.82 14.49
N LEU A 165 -13.83 -16.60 15.58
CA LEU A 165 -13.42 -17.99 15.54
C LEU A 165 -14.52 -18.77 14.83
N ARG A 166 -14.22 -19.32 13.66
CA ARG A 166 -15.11 -20.17 12.88
C ARG A 166 -14.60 -21.60 12.95
N SER A 167 -15.42 -22.50 13.44
CA SER A 167 -15.18 -23.94 13.32
C SER A 167 -15.50 -24.38 11.90
N VAL A 168 -14.65 -25.22 11.32
CA VAL A 168 -14.96 -25.89 10.06
C VAL A 168 -15.82 -27.11 10.40
N SER A 169 -17.05 -27.18 9.88
CA SER A 169 -17.89 -28.37 9.95
C SER A 169 -18.17 -28.88 8.54
N ALA A 170 -17.70 -30.09 8.24
CA ALA A 170 -17.93 -30.72 6.95
C ALA A 170 -18.06 -32.24 7.11
N GLY A 171 -19.31 -32.72 7.14
CA GLY A 171 -19.65 -34.14 7.12
C GLY A 171 -19.71 -34.84 8.50
N PRO A 172 -20.29 -36.04 8.57
CA PRO A 172 -20.27 -36.90 9.76
C PRO A 172 -18.91 -37.61 9.93
N PRO A 173 -18.39 -37.80 11.17
CA PRO A 173 -18.92 -37.28 12.44
C PRO A 173 -18.85 -35.76 12.53
N GLU A 174 -19.92 -35.12 13.01
CA GLU A 174 -20.04 -33.65 12.99
C GLU A 174 -18.84 -32.94 13.62
N GLY A 175 -18.29 -31.97 12.88
CA GLY A 175 -17.20 -31.12 13.34
C GLY A 175 -15.79 -31.72 13.16
N LEU A 176 -15.67 -32.95 12.66
CA LEU A 176 -14.39 -33.51 12.23
C LEU A 176 -14.11 -33.20 10.77
N VAL A 177 -12.83 -33.11 10.41
CA VAL A 177 -12.36 -32.99 9.04
C VAL A 177 -11.35 -34.09 8.73
N GLY A 178 -11.47 -34.68 7.54
CA GLY A 178 -10.51 -35.63 6.96
C GLY A 178 -9.73 -35.00 5.82
N PRO A 179 -8.62 -35.61 5.39
CA PRO A 179 -7.88 -35.15 4.22
C PRO A 179 -8.79 -34.96 3.00
N LEU A 180 -8.51 -33.90 2.22
CA LEU A 180 -9.28 -33.42 1.04
C LEU A 180 -10.61 -32.73 1.35
N ILE A 181 -11.01 -32.61 2.63
CA ILE A 181 -12.16 -31.80 2.99
C ILE A 181 -11.86 -30.32 2.76
N ARG A 182 -12.77 -29.66 2.01
CA ARG A 182 -12.65 -28.28 1.55
C ARG A 182 -13.67 -27.37 2.25
N TRP A 183 -13.29 -26.11 2.44
CA TRP A 183 -14.21 -25.05 2.83
C TRP A 183 -13.77 -23.73 2.20
N THR A 184 -14.64 -22.72 2.29
CA THR A 184 -14.37 -21.37 1.80
C THR A 184 -14.29 -20.39 2.95
N LEU A 185 -13.35 -19.45 2.85
CA LEU A 185 -13.30 -18.26 3.70
C LEU A 185 -13.51 -17.03 2.83
N THR A 186 -14.49 -16.21 3.22
CA THR A 186 -14.74 -14.91 2.57
C THR A 186 -14.08 -13.81 3.40
N ASP A 187 -13.17 -13.07 2.78
CA ASP A 187 -12.53 -11.89 3.35
C ASP A 187 -13.12 -10.62 2.69
N PRO A 188 -13.93 -9.83 3.41
CA PRO A 188 -14.45 -8.54 2.93
C PRO A 188 -13.39 -7.43 2.93
N GLY A 189 -12.12 -7.73 3.25
CA GLY A 189 -11.00 -6.81 3.25
C GLY A 189 -10.60 -6.33 1.86
N VAL A 190 -9.79 -5.26 1.84
CA VAL A 190 -9.24 -4.66 0.59
C VAL A 190 -7.86 -5.26 0.24
N SER A 191 -7.28 -6.03 1.16
CA SER A 191 -5.99 -6.72 1.01
C SER A 191 -6.03 -8.04 1.76
N GLY A 192 -5.09 -8.94 1.48
CA GLY A 192 -5.05 -10.26 2.12
C GLY A 192 -4.76 -10.18 3.62
N SER A 193 -5.58 -10.86 4.42
CA SER A 193 -5.47 -10.89 5.88
C SER A 193 -4.67 -12.11 6.36
N PRO A 194 -3.86 -11.97 7.41
CA PRO A 194 -3.23 -13.12 8.06
C PRO A 194 -4.30 -13.98 8.75
N VAL A 195 -4.01 -15.26 8.87
CA VAL A 195 -4.95 -16.27 9.35
C VAL A 195 -4.36 -17.01 10.54
N GLU A 196 -5.16 -17.22 11.58
CA GLU A 196 -4.84 -18.15 12.67
C GLU A 196 -5.58 -19.46 12.44
N ALA A 197 -4.88 -20.58 12.48
CA ALA A 197 -5.47 -21.91 12.36
C ALA A 197 -5.23 -22.71 13.64
N TYR A 198 -6.25 -23.44 14.07
CA TYR A 198 -6.20 -24.32 15.22
C TYR A 198 -6.59 -25.73 14.79
N ILE A 199 -5.73 -26.70 15.08
CA ILE A 199 -5.95 -28.11 14.75
C ILE A 199 -5.97 -28.88 16.07
N GLU A 200 -7.09 -29.50 16.40
CA GLU A 200 -7.26 -30.30 17.62
C GLU A 200 -7.20 -31.79 17.27
N GLY A 201 -6.38 -32.51 18.04
CA GLY A 201 -6.23 -33.95 17.95
C GLY A 201 -7.48 -34.69 18.37
N VAL A 202 -7.84 -35.76 17.66
CA VAL A 202 -9.06 -36.54 17.89
C VAL A 202 -8.75 -37.94 18.41
N THR A 203 -9.70 -38.54 19.12
CA THR A 203 -9.61 -39.93 19.54
C THR A 203 -9.80 -40.84 18.33
N PRO A 204 -8.80 -41.65 17.94
CA PRO A 204 -8.92 -42.53 16.78
C PRO A 204 -9.92 -43.66 17.05
N VAL A 205 -10.72 -43.99 16.03
CA VAL A 205 -11.69 -45.08 16.01
C VAL A 205 -11.39 -45.94 14.80
N PRO A 206 -11.00 -47.21 14.96
CA PRO A 206 -10.59 -48.07 13.84
C PRO A 206 -11.62 -48.10 12.71
N GLY A 207 -11.20 -47.68 11.51
CA GLY A 207 -12.05 -47.67 10.30
C GLY A 207 -13.06 -46.52 10.20
N GLU A 208 -13.10 -45.62 11.20
CA GLU A 208 -14.04 -44.49 11.23
C GLU A 208 -13.35 -43.14 11.43
N VAL A 209 -12.33 -43.07 12.30
CA VAL A 209 -11.60 -41.84 12.64
C VAL A 209 -10.11 -42.17 12.73
N ASP A 210 -9.31 -41.51 11.90
CA ASP A 210 -7.85 -41.68 11.93
C ASP A 210 -7.20 -40.79 13.00
N ALA A 211 -5.98 -41.13 13.41
CA ALA A 211 -5.19 -40.29 14.29
C ALA A 211 -4.74 -39.00 13.57
N THR A 212 -4.56 -37.92 14.32
CA THR A 212 -4.14 -36.61 13.79
C THR A 212 -2.63 -36.58 13.54
N GLU A 213 -2.19 -37.28 12.50
CA GLU A 213 -0.78 -37.44 12.13
C GLU A 213 -0.37 -36.47 11.02
N THR A 214 0.72 -35.73 11.23
CA THR A 214 1.30 -34.81 10.24
C THR A 214 0.27 -33.88 9.56
N PRO A 215 -0.58 -33.17 10.35
CA PRO A 215 -1.67 -32.39 9.79
C PRO A 215 -1.17 -31.23 8.93
N LEU A 216 -1.91 -30.93 7.87
CA LEU A 216 -1.59 -29.91 6.88
C LEU A 216 -2.82 -29.04 6.60
N ILE A 217 -2.61 -27.73 6.58
CA ILE A 217 -3.63 -26.75 6.16
C ILE A 217 -3.16 -26.05 4.90
N GLU A 218 -3.98 -26.07 3.84
CA GLU A 218 -3.64 -25.50 2.55
C GLU A 218 -4.68 -24.49 2.07
N ARG A 219 -4.19 -23.37 1.52
CA ARG A 219 -4.97 -22.53 0.61
C ARG A 219 -4.72 -23.01 -0.80
N PHE A 220 -5.78 -23.36 -1.52
CA PHE A 220 -5.68 -23.92 -2.87
C PHE A 220 -6.55 -23.13 -3.85
N ASP A 221 -6.19 -23.19 -5.12
CA ASP A 221 -7.00 -22.66 -6.22
C ASP A 221 -7.67 -23.84 -6.95
N PRO A 222 -9.01 -23.98 -6.89
CA PRO A 222 -9.72 -25.07 -7.56
C PRO A 222 -9.65 -24.99 -9.09
N ALA A 223 -9.40 -23.81 -9.68
CA ALA A 223 -9.35 -23.65 -11.13
C ALA A 223 -8.04 -24.20 -11.72
N THR A 224 -6.93 -23.99 -11.01
CA THR A 224 -5.60 -24.40 -11.47
C THR A 224 -5.10 -25.67 -10.77
N GLY A 225 -5.70 -26.04 -9.64
CA GLY A 225 -5.26 -27.15 -8.79
C GLY A 225 -3.93 -26.87 -8.07
N THR A 226 -3.51 -25.60 -8.04
CA THR A 226 -2.32 -25.17 -7.30
C THR A 226 -2.63 -24.90 -5.84
N GLY A 227 -1.64 -24.97 -4.97
CA GLY A 227 -1.84 -24.80 -3.53
C GLY A 227 -0.57 -24.52 -2.76
N ILE A 228 -0.72 -23.84 -1.63
CA ILE A 228 0.35 -23.58 -0.67
C ILE A 228 -0.15 -24.01 0.70
N GLY A 229 0.51 -25.01 1.27
CA GLY A 229 0.12 -25.63 2.53
C GLY A 229 1.22 -25.60 3.57
N LEU A 230 0.81 -25.51 4.84
CA LEU A 230 1.69 -25.58 5.98
C LEU A 230 1.49 -26.93 6.68
N VAL A 231 2.56 -27.71 6.78
CA VAL A 231 2.62 -29.01 7.45
C VAL A 231 3.19 -28.83 8.85
N TYR A 232 2.60 -29.52 9.82
CA TYR A 232 3.19 -29.79 11.12
C TYR A 232 3.77 -31.20 11.16
N ASP A 233 5.08 -31.34 11.41
CA ASP A 233 5.80 -32.61 11.32
C ASP A 233 5.71 -33.45 12.60
N GLY A 234 4.50 -33.55 13.16
CA GLY A 234 4.24 -34.25 14.41
C GLY A 234 2.82 -34.82 14.48
N THR A 235 2.54 -35.53 15.57
CA THR A 235 1.23 -36.15 15.85
C THR A 235 0.60 -35.47 17.05
N LEU A 236 -0.69 -35.12 16.95
CA LEU A 236 -1.44 -34.49 18.04
C LEU A 236 -2.18 -35.55 18.86
N ALA A 237 -1.99 -35.53 20.17
CA ALA A 237 -2.75 -36.39 21.07
C ALA A 237 -4.24 -35.98 21.13
N PRO A 238 -5.17 -36.88 21.49
CA PRO A 238 -6.58 -36.53 21.65
C PRO A 238 -6.78 -35.35 22.62
N GLY A 239 -7.48 -34.31 22.17
CA GLY A 239 -7.72 -33.08 22.94
C GLY A 239 -6.57 -32.06 22.94
N GLN A 240 -5.39 -32.42 22.44
CA GLN A 240 -4.28 -31.49 22.26
C GLN A 240 -4.52 -30.61 21.03
N VAL A 241 -4.23 -29.31 21.15
CA VAL A 241 -4.46 -28.31 20.12
C VAL A 241 -3.12 -27.76 19.63
N LEU A 242 -2.91 -27.80 18.33
CA LEU A 242 -1.89 -27.04 17.62
C LEU A 242 -2.48 -25.69 17.19
N ALA A 243 -1.94 -24.61 17.73
CA ALA A 243 -2.18 -23.26 17.26
C ALA A 243 -1.08 -22.83 16.28
N LEU A 244 -1.48 -22.49 15.06
CA LEU A 244 -0.63 -21.91 14.03
C LEU A 244 -0.93 -20.41 13.97
N LEU A 245 -0.03 -19.61 14.52
CA LEU A 245 -0.19 -18.17 14.70
C LEU A 245 0.71 -17.40 13.73
N PRO A 246 0.25 -16.28 13.15
CA PRO A 246 1.06 -15.47 12.26
C PRO A 246 2.14 -14.71 13.04
N GLY A 247 3.38 -14.81 12.57
CA GLY A 247 4.49 -13.94 12.90
C GLY A 247 5.00 -13.21 11.65
N PHE A 248 5.76 -12.15 11.85
CA PHE A 248 6.25 -11.30 10.76
C PHE A 248 7.73 -10.97 10.94
N ALA A 249 8.44 -10.80 9.83
CA ALA A 249 9.81 -10.30 9.87
C ALA A 249 10.00 -9.17 8.86
N SER A 250 10.84 -8.21 9.21
CA SER A 250 11.33 -7.17 8.29
C SER A 250 12.81 -7.41 8.00
N TRP A 251 13.20 -7.12 6.77
CA TRP A 251 14.52 -7.44 6.22
C TRP A 251 15.12 -6.19 5.60
N LEU A 252 16.37 -5.90 5.99
CA LEU A 252 17.15 -4.76 5.51
C LEU A 252 18.43 -5.28 4.85
N GLY A 253 18.55 -5.07 3.54
CA GLY A 253 19.76 -5.38 2.78
C GLY A 253 20.61 -4.14 2.57
N GLY A 254 21.93 -4.28 2.65
CA GLY A 254 22.88 -3.21 2.39
C GLY A 254 24.29 -3.72 2.08
N PRO A 255 25.30 -2.83 2.05
CA PRO A 255 26.69 -3.20 1.82
C PRO A 255 27.26 -4.17 2.87
N GLU A 256 26.75 -4.10 4.10
CA GLU A 256 27.17 -4.95 5.22
C GLU A 256 26.42 -6.30 5.29
N GLY A 257 25.64 -6.63 4.26
CA GLY A 257 24.83 -7.86 4.23
C GLY A 257 23.38 -7.62 4.64
N LEU A 258 22.78 -8.65 5.24
CA LEU A 258 21.35 -8.69 5.57
C LEU A 258 21.11 -8.60 7.07
N ARG A 259 20.17 -7.76 7.47
CA ARG A 259 19.66 -7.67 8.85
C ARG A 259 18.18 -7.97 8.89
N SER A 260 17.74 -8.59 9.98
CA SER A 260 16.34 -8.95 10.21
C SER A 260 15.84 -8.49 11.56
N ALA A 261 14.56 -8.16 11.64
CA ALA A 261 13.82 -8.03 12.88
C ALA A 261 12.58 -8.92 12.82
N VAL A 262 12.25 -9.58 13.93
CA VAL A 262 11.15 -10.55 14.00
C VAL A 262 10.12 -10.08 15.02
N SER A 263 8.85 -10.15 14.66
CA SER A 263 7.72 -9.95 15.55
C SER A 263 6.91 -11.24 15.67
N VAL A 264 6.76 -11.71 16.91
CA VAL A 264 6.04 -12.93 17.24
C VAL A 264 4.82 -12.60 18.09
N PRO A 265 3.71 -13.36 17.97
CA PRO A 265 2.48 -13.09 18.70
C PRO A 265 2.64 -13.43 20.19
N GLY A 266 2.28 -12.50 21.06
CA GLY A 266 2.31 -12.65 22.52
C GLY A 266 0.89 -12.63 23.11
N ALA A 267 0.67 -11.81 24.14
CA ALA A 267 -0.67 -11.41 24.55
C ALA A 267 -1.37 -10.62 23.42
N ASP A 268 -0.60 -9.81 22.71
CA ASP A 268 -1.03 -9.06 21.54
C ASP A 268 -0.67 -9.79 20.22
N PRO A 269 -1.40 -9.52 19.12
CA PRO A 269 -0.99 -9.95 17.78
C PRO A 269 0.42 -9.47 17.42
N ALA A 270 1.14 -10.26 16.61
CA ALA A 270 2.42 -9.83 16.08
C ALA A 270 2.30 -8.55 15.25
N ASP A 271 3.30 -7.68 15.34
CA ASP A 271 3.41 -6.45 14.56
C ASP A 271 3.83 -6.79 13.12
N PRO A 272 2.98 -6.56 12.11
CA PRO A 272 3.28 -6.89 10.72
C PRO A 272 4.48 -6.14 10.14
N THR A 273 4.87 -5.04 10.77
CA THR A 273 5.96 -4.21 10.28
C THR A 273 7.32 -4.60 10.86
N ALA A 274 7.33 -5.41 11.93
CA ALA A 274 8.51 -5.85 12.67
C ALA A 274 9.57 -4.73 12.78
N ALA A 275 9.23 -3.64 13.46
CA ALA A 275 9.96 -2.37 13.47
C ALA A 275 11.26 -2.35 14.31
N GLY A 276 11.97 -3.47 14.37
CA GLY A 276 13.17 -3.68 15.19
C GLY A 276 12.90 -4.41 16.51
N PRO A 277 13.96 -4.79 17.25
CA PRO A 277 15.35 -4.48 16.95
C PRO A 277 15.90 -5.29 15.75
N TRP A 278 16.63 -4.63 14.84
CA TRP A 278 17.31 -5.32 13.73
C TRP A 278 18.65 -5.88 14.18
N VAL A 279 18.85 -7.16 13.88
CA VAL A 279 20.11 -7.89 14.11
C VAL A 279 20.62 -8.47 12.80
N GLU A 280 21.90 -8.82 12.73
CA GLU A 280 22.46 -9.56 11.60
C GLU A 280 21.69 -10.86 11.39
N ALA A 281 21.31 -11.16 10.14
CA ALA A 281 20.53 -12.34 9.82
C ALA A 281 21.42 -13.59 9.85
N GLU A 282 21.09 -14.54 10.72
CA GLU A 282 21.88 -15.76 10.88
C GLU A 282 21.89 -16.61 9.60
N GLY A 283 23.08 -17.06 9.19
CA GLY A 283 23.30 -17.86 7.97
C GLY A 283 23.09 -17.10 6.66
N ALA A 284 22.68 -15.83 6.71
CA ALA A 284 22.49 -14.99 5.53
C ALA A 284 23.82 -14.70 4.83
N PRO A 285 23.80 -14.31 3.54
CA PRO A 285 25.01 -13.95 2.83
C PRO A 285 25.70 -12.74 3.49
N ALA A 286 26.98 -12.91 3.84
CA ALA A 286 27.87 -11.84 4.29
C ALA A 286 28.42 -11.01 3.10
N LEU A 287 27.57 -10.77 2.10
CA LEU A 287 27.88 -10.07 0.86
C LEU A 287 26.92 -8.89 0.66
N PRO A 288 27.31 -7.85 -0.07
CA PRO A 288 26.44 -6.72 -0.37
C PRO A 288 25.11 -7.16 -1.00
N VAL A 289 23.99 -6.86 -0.34
CA VAL A 289 22.65 -7.15 -0.85
C VAL A 289 22.19 -5.99 -1.73
N ARG A 290 21.80 -6.30 -2.96
CA ARG A 290 21.34 -5.33 -3.97
C ARG A 290 19.83 -5.24 -4.05
N ALA A 291 19.14 -6.37 -4.02
CA ALA A 291 17.69 -6.43 -4.13
C ALA A 291 17.11 -7.57 -3.29
N LEU A 292 15.86 -7.39 -2.85
CA LEU A 292 15.07 -8.39 -2.14
C LEU A 292 13.72 -8.56 -2.85
N ALA A 293 13.22 -9.78 -2.91
CA ALA A 293 11.88 -10.08 -3.42
C ALA A 293 11.28 -11.30 -2.73
N ILE A 294 9.95 -11.40 -2.72
CA ILE A 294 9.25 -12.60 -2.26
C ILE A 294 8.69 -13.38 -3.45
N GLY A 295 9.01 -14.67 -3.50
CA GLY A 295 8.44 -15.60 -4.47
C GLY A 295 7.00 -15.98 -4.16
N ALA A 296 6.32 -16.64 -5.11
CA ALA A 296 4.95 -17.13 -4.93
C ALA A 296 4.76 -18.08 -3.72
N ASP A 297 5.83 -18.71 -3.28
CA ASP A 297 5.88 -19.62 -2.14
C ASP A 297 6.21 -18.93 -0.80
N GLY A 298 6.26 -17.59 -0.76
CA GLY A 298 6.63 -16.85 0.44
C GLY A 298 8.13 -16.91 0.79
N GLY A 299 8.96 -17.56 -0.04
CA GLY A 299 10.41 -17.57 0.14
C GLY A 299 10.99 -16.19 -0.14
N LEU A 300 11.91 -15.74 0.72
CA LEU A 300 12.65 -14.50 0.51
C LEU A 300 13.86 -14.75 -0.36
N TRP A 301 13.98 -13.99 -1.44
CA TRP A 301 15.10 -14.01 -2.37
C TRP A 301 15.97 -12.79 -2.13
N ALA A 302 17.28 -12.99 -2.08
CA ALA A 302 18.28 -11.95 -2.00
C ALA A 302 19.22 -12.03 -3.19
N ALA A 303 19.32 -10.93 -3.94
CA ALA A 303 20.35 -10.74 -4.93
C ALA A 303 21.57 -10.12 -4.25
N VAL A 304 22.71 -10.79 -4.34
CA VAL A 304 23.97 -10.36 -3.76
C VAL A 304 25.02 -10.15 -4.83
N GLU A 305 25.97 -9.27 -4.54
CA GLU A 305 27.11 -8.99 -5.38
C GLU A 305 28.37 -9.63 -4.80
N ASP A 306 29.09 -10.38 -5.65
CA ASP A 306 30.35 -11.04 -5.34
C ASP A 306 31.38 -10.69 -6.42
N GLY A 307 32.28 -9.74 -6.11
CA GLY A 307 33.41 -9.40 -6.98
C GLY A 307 33.03 -8.95 -8.41
N GLY A 308 31.87 -8.31 -8.59
CA GLY A 308 31.35 -7.89 -9.89
C GLY A 308 30.47 -8.94 -10.61
N THR A 309 30.24 -10.09 -9.98
CA THR A 309 29.23 -11.08 -10.40
C THR A 309 28.05 -11.06 -9.44
N GLY A 310 26.88 -11.48 -9.92
CA GLY A 310 25.68 -11.64 -9.13
C GLY A 310 25.50 -13.09 -8.66
N ALA A 311 24.95 -13.24 -7.46
CA ALA A 311 24.43 -14.51 -6.96
C ALA A 311 23.04 -14.33 -6.37
N LEU A 312 22.25 -15.40 -6.39
CA LEU A 312 20.94 -15.44 -5.74
C LEU A 312 20.98 -16.37 -4.55
N TRP A 313 20.49 -15.86 -3.44
CA TRP A 313 20.26 -16.58 -2.20
C TRP A 313 18.77 -16.65 -1.93
N ARG A 314 18.32 -17.76 -1.35
CA ARG A 314 16.92 -17.97 -0.99
C ARG A 314 16.84 -18.44 0.45
N LEU A 315 15.94 -17.83 1.22
CA LEU A 315 15.56 -18.28 2.55
C LEU A 315 14.38 -19.25 2.45
N GLY A 316 14.62 -20.49 2.87
CA GLY A 316 13.59 -21.53 3.00
C GLY A 316 13.53 -22.10 4.41
N ALA A 317 12.85 -23.24 4.58
CA ALA A 317 12.71 -23.91 5.87
C ALA A 317 14.05 -24.33 6.51
N GLY A 318 15.06 -24.64 5.68
CA GLY A 318 16.41 -25.01 6.14
C GLY A 318 17.36 -23.83 6.37
N GLY A 319 16.86 -22.59 6.29
CA GLY A 319 17.67 -21.38 6.36
C GLY A 319 18.07 -20.84 4.98
N TRP A 320 19.10 -20.00 4.98
CA TRP A 320 19.64 -19.36 3.78
C TRP A 320 20.51 -20.33 2.98
N ALA A 321 20.28 -20.38 1.67
CA ALA A 321 21.12 -21.13 0.75
C ALA A 321 21.38 -20.32 -0.53
N GLN A 322 22.60 -20.41 -1.05
CA GLN A 322 22.92 -19.93 -2.39
C GLN A 322 22.30 -20.89 -3.42
N VAL A 323 21.40 -20.38 -4.24
CA VAL A 323 20.65 -21.19 -5.23
C VAL A 323 21.14 -21.00 -6.64
N LEU A 324 21.80 -19.87 -6.93
CA LEU A 324 22.38 -19.58 -8.24
C LEU A 324 23.59 -18.66 -8.09
N ALA A 325 24.62 -18.88 -8.90
CA ALA A 325 25.85 -18.09 -8.92
C ALA A 325 26.32 -17.84 -10.34
N GLY A 326 27.27 -16.90 -10.51
CA GLY A 326 27.85 -16.58 -11.81
C GLY A 326 26.88 -15.81 -12.72
N LEU A 327 25.86 -15.17 -12.15
CA LEU A 327 25.04 -14.23 -12.90
C LEU A 327 25.86 -12.97 -13.20
N PRO A 328 25.52 -12.22 -14.25
CA PRO A 328 25.94 -10.83 -14.37
C PRO A 328 25.47 -10.02 -13.15
N GLU A 329 26.08 -8.86 -12.88
CA GLU A 329 25.71 -8.01 -11.74
C GLU A 329 24.20 -7.78 -11.70
N VAL A 330 23.56 -8.19 -10.60
CA VAL A 330 22.10 -8.12 -10.43
C VAL A 330 21.72 -6.78 -9.81
N HIS A 331 20.69 -6.13 -10.37
CA HIS A 331 20.22 -4.84 -9.89
C HIS A 331 18.82 -4.90 -9.29
N CYS A 332 17.92 -5.72 -9.84
CA CYS A 332 16.55 -5.82 -9.36
C CYS A 332 15.98 -7.23 -9.47
N LEU A 333 14.96 -7.51 -8.65
CA LEU A 333 14.19 -8.73 -8.65
C LEU A 333 12.70 -8.39 -8.74
N LEU A 334 11.95 -9.12 -9.56
CA LEU A 334 10.50 -9.01 -9.65
C LEU A 334 9.88 -10.41 -9.70
N ALA A 335 8.90 -10.69 -8.85
CA ALA A 335 8.13 -11.92 -8.87
C ALA A 335 6.70 -11.62 -9.39
N PRO A 336 6.46 -11.58 -10.71
CA PRO A 336 5.15 -11.22 -11.28
C PRO A 336 4.06 -12.28 -11.09
N GLY A 337 4.37 -13.39 -10.43
CA GLY A 337 3.51 -14.55 -10.25
C GLY A 337 4.34 -15.75 -9.79
N ARG A 338 4.21 -16.88 -10.50
CA ARG A 338 4.96 -18.12 -10.21
C ARG A 338 6.46 -18.01 -10.50
N GLU A 339 6.85 -17.11 -11.40
CA GLU A 339 8.22 -16.95 -11.89
C GLU A 339 8.96 -15.83 -11.16
N LEU A 340 10.28 -15.85 -11.25
CA LEU A 340 11.17 -14.79 -10.78
C LEU A 340 11.93 -14.19 -11.96
N LEU A 341 11.77 -12.89 -12.18
CA LEU A 341 12.55 -12.11 -13.13
C LEU A 341 13.72 -11.45 -12.39
N VAL A 342 14.90 -11.56 -12.99
CA VAL A 342 16.16 -11.03 -12.47
C VAL A 342 16.68 -10.02 -13.48
N GLY A 343 16.64 -8.73 -13.13
CA GLY A 343 17.25 -7.68 -13.93
C GLY A 343 18.74 -7.56 -13.59
N HIS A 344 19.60 -7.71 -14.59
CA HIS A 344 21.05 -7.71 -14.44
C HIS A 344 21.73 -6.83 -15.50
N ALA A 345 23.05 -6.69 -15.39
CA ALA A 345 23.87 -5.83 -16.25
C ALA A 345 23.84 -6.15 -17.76
N SER A 346 23.25 -7.29 -18.15
CA SER A 346 23.19 -7.76 -19.55
C SER A 346 21.78 -8.15 -20.00
N GLY A 347 20.74 -7.67 -19.32
CA GLY A 347 19.34 -7.91 -19.67
C GLY A 347 18.51 -8.46 -18.52
N VAL A 348 17.62 -9.40 -18.84
CA VAL A 348 16.74 -10.07 -17.87
C VAL A 348 16.95 -11.57 -17.95
N SER A 349 16.97 -12.24 -16.80
CA SER A 349 16.88 -13.69 -16.69
C SER A 349 15.56 -14.07 -16.02
N ARG A 350 14.82 -15.03 -16.59
CA ARG A 350 13.62 -15.63 -16.03
C ARG A 350 13.95 -16.97 -15.40
N LEU A 351 13.43 -17.17 -14.20
CA LEU A 351 13.62 -18.37 -13.41
C LEU A 351 12.24 -18.93 -13.03
N ASP A 352 12.10 -20.26 -13.10
CA ASP A 352 11.01 -20.98 -12.42
C ASP A 352 11.54 -21.43 -11.04
N PRO A 353 11.11 -20.79 -9.94
CA PRO A 353 11.49 -21.15 -8.57
C PRO A 353 11.27 -22.62 -8.22
N PHE A 354 10.37 -23.29 -8.95
CA PHE A 354 9.98 -24.68 -8.73
C PHE A 354 10.61 -25.63 -9.74
N ALA A 355 11.53 -25.18 -10.60
CA ALA A 355 12.26 -26.08 -11.50
C ALA A 355 13.10 -27.10 -10.72
N ALA A 356 13.14 -28.34 -11.20
CA ALA A 356 14.00 -29.40 -10.68
C ALA A 356 14.73 -30.10 -11.85
N PRO A 357 15.97 -30.59 -11.67
CA PRO A 357 16.71 -30.73 -10.41
C PRO A 357 17.52 -29.48 -9.98
N ALA A 358 17.68 -28.48 -10.85
CA ALA A 358 18.43 -27.26 -10.55
C ALA A 358 17.72 -26.02 -11.10
N LEU A 359 17.95 -24.89 -10.44
CA LEU A 359 17.45 -23.58 -10.88
C LEU A 359 18.35 -23.09 -12.02
N VAL A 360 17.81 -22.99 -13.23
CA VAL A 360 18.54 -22.53 -14.42
C VAL A 360 17.76 -21.39 -15.07
N PRO A 361 18.44 -20.29 -15.46
CA PRO A 361 17.82 -19.25 -16.30
C PRO A 361 17.23 -19.85 -17.57
N ASP A 362 16.03 -19.42 -17.95
CA ASP A 362 15.44 -19.81 -19.22
C ASP A 362 16.37 -19.33 -20.37
N PRO A 363 16.86 -20.23 -21.25
CA PRO A 363 17.77 -19.86 -22.33
C PRO A 363 17.12 -18.92 -23.36
N ALA A 364 15.80 -18.81 -23.40
CA ALA A 364 15.09 -17.88 -24.27
C ALA A 364 15.11 -16.43 -23.75
N THR A 365 15.68 -16.19 -22.56
CA THR A 365 15.69 -14.88 -21.93
C THR A 365 16.56 -13.87 -22.67
N GLY A 366 16.05 -12.64 -22.78
CA GLY A 366 16.63 -11.60 -23.60
C GLY A 366 17.94 -11.05 -23.05
N THR A 367 19.02 -11.18 -23.84
CA THR A 367 20.23 -10.37 -23.67
C THR A 367 19.99 -8.95 -24.17
N GLY A 368 20.44 -7.94 -23.43
CA GLY A 368 20.16 -6.56 -23.77
C GLY A 368 20.88 -5.55 -22.88
N PRO A 369 20.43 -4.29 -22.85
CA PRO A 369 20.97 -3.27 -21.96
C PRO A 369 20.76 -3.66 -20.49
N ALA A 370 21.60 -3.12 -19.60
CA ALA A 370 21.48 -3.35 -18.16
C ALA A 370 20.11 -2.92 -17.65
N VAL A 371 19.44 -3.80 -16.90
CA VAL A 371 18.09 -3.57 -16.36
C VAL A 371 18.18 -3.18 -14.89
N ARG A 372 17.83 -1.93 -14.58
CA ARG A 372 17.97 -1.34 -13.24
C ARG A 372 16.74 -1.55 -12.36
N ALA A 373 15.55 -1.49 -12.94
CA ALA A 373 14.30 -1.75 -12.22
C ALA A 373 13.25 -2.38 -13.14
N LEU A 374 12.36 -3.17 -12.56
CA LEU A 374 11.28 -3.88 -13.24
C LEU A 374 9.96 -3.63 -12.49
N VAL A 375 8.87 -3.45 -13.23
CA VAL A 375 7.52 -3.38 -12.64
C VAL A 375 6.50 -4.09 -13.53
N ARG A 376 5.52 -4.75 -12.91
CA ARG A 376 4.35 -5.29 -13.60
C ARG A 376 3.22 -4.27 -13.54
N ALA A 377 2.79 -3.78 -14.69
CA ALA A 377 1.66 -2.88 -14.82
C ALA A 377 0.32 -3.63 -14.60
N PRO A 378 -0.79 -2.92 -14.32
CA PRO A 378 -2.11 -3.54 -14.08
C PRO A 378 -2.64 -4.38 -15.25
N ASP A 379 -2.26 -4.04 -16.48
CA ASP A 379 -2.59 -4.79 -17.70
C ASP A 379 -1.82 -6.11 -17.83
N GLY A 380 -0.88 -6.38 -16.92
CA GLY A 380 -0.01 -7.55 -16.91
C GLY A 380 1.29 -7.40 -17.70
N THR A 381 1.50 -6.28 -18.39
CA THR A 381 2.74 -5.97 -19.08
C THR A 381 3.87 -5.72 -18.07
N VAL A 382 5.07 -6.24 -18.35
CA VAL A 382 6.27 -5.92 -17.56
C VAL A 382 7.06 -4.81 -18.26
N TRP A 383 7.35 -3.76 -17.51
CA TRP A 383 8.14 -2.60 -17.92
C TRP A 383 9.49 -2.60 -17.21
N ALA A 384 10.51 -2.12 -17.90
CA ALA A 384 11.89 -2.07 -17.45
C ALA A 384 12.45 -0.64 -17.56
N ALA A 385 13.16 -0.21 -16.52
CA ALA A 385 14.09 0.91 -16.59
C ALA A 385 15.49 0.35 -16.88
N THR A 386 16.11 0.82 -17.97
CA THR A 386 17.41 0.34 -18.44
C THR A 386 18.41 1.48 -18.54
N ASP A 387 19.70 1.16 -18.65
CA ASP A 387 20.76 2.15 -18.91
C ASP A 387 20.62 2.85 -20.26
N THR A 388 19.77 2.35 -21.16
CA THR A 388 19.50 2.95 -22.47
C THR A 388 18.13 3.64 -22.57
N GLY A 389 17.27 3.49 -21.56
CA GLY A 389 15.90 4.03 -21.62
C GLY A 389 14.82 3.13 -21.05
N ALA A 390 13.57 3.55 -21.25
CA ALA A 390 12.41 2.77 -20.88
C ALA A 390 12.17 1.66 -21.91
N ALA A 391 11.93 0.45 -21.42
CA ALA A 391 11.66 -0.69 -22.27
C ALA A 391 10.45 -1.50 -21.80
N ARG A 392 9.79 -2.15 -22.75
CA ARG A 392 8.74 -3.14 -22.49
C ARG A 392 9.33 -4.52 -22.70
N LEU A 393 9.10 -5.45 -21.77
CA LEU A 393 9.50 -6.84 -21.98
C LEU A 393 8.55 -7.51 -22.99
N GLY A 394 9.12 -7.94 -24.11
CA GLY A 394 8.43 -8.69 -25.16
C GLY A 394 8.50 -10.21 -24.98
N PRO A 395 8.13 -11.00 -26.01
CA PRO A 395 8.33 -12.44 -26.03
C PRO A 395 9.79 -12.81 -25.73
N GLY A 396 10.03 -13.78 -24.84
CA GLY A 396 11.38 -14.17 -24.40
C GLY A 396 12.06 -13.14 -23.49
N ASP A 397 11.33 -12.22 -22.87
CA ASP A 397 11.86 -11.19 -21.96
C ASP A 397 12.87 -10.22 -22.60
N ALA A 398 12.88 -10.11 -23.92
CA ALA A 398 13.67 -9.11 -24.62
C ALA A 398 13.13 -7.71 -24.29
N ALA A 399 14.01 -6.82 -23.82
CA ALA A 399 13.69 -5.43 -23.54
C ALA A 399 13.56 -4.62 -24.84
N ALA A 400 12.32 -4.41 -25.30
CA ALA A 400 12.02 -3.58 -26.47
C ALA A 400 11.94 -2.10 -26.06
N PRO A 401 12.73 -1.19 -26.66
CA PRO A 401 12.69 0.24 -26.35
C PRO A 401 11.30 0.83 -26.59
N ALA A 402 10.81 1.62 -25.64
CA ALA A 402 9.44 2.16 -25.67
C ALA A 402 9.32 3.58 -25.09
N GLY A 403 10.43 4.27 -24.81
CA GLY A 403 10.40 5.61 -24.21
C GLY A 403 11.73 6.36 -24.33
N PRO A 404 12.03 7.30 -23.41
CA PRO A 404 13.19 8.19 -23.52
C PRO A 404 14.50 7.42 -23.60
N ALA A 405 15.36 7.78 -24.56
CA ALA A 405 16.69 7.21 -24.74
C ALA A 405 17.71 7.80 -23.74
N THR A 406 17.48 7.58 -22.44
CA THR A 406 18.33 8.08 -21.34
C THR A 406 18.47 7.01 -20.25
N PRO A 407 19.58 6.97 -19.49
CA PRO A 407 19.71 6.02 -18.38
C PRO A 407 18.61 6.21 -17.33
N LEU A 408 17.83 5.16 -17.10
CA LEU A 408 16.76 5.11 -16.10
C LEU A 408 17.12 4.11 -14.99
N THR A 409 16.89 4.51 -13.76
CA THR A 409 17.21 3.76 -12.54
C THR A 409 15.98 3.23 -11.82
N ALA A 410 14.81 3.85 -12.01
CA ALA A 410 13.58 3.49 -11.31
C ALA A 410 12.38 3.44 -12.26
N VAL A 411 11.43 2.54 -11.98
CA VAL A 411 10.13 2.50 -12.61
C VAL A 411 9.07 2.12 -11.58
N GLN A 412 7.91 2.79 -11.63
CA GLN A 412 6.76 2.53 -10.75
C GLN A 412 5.48 2.53 -11.58
N ALA A 413 4.60 1.57 -11.32
CA ALA A 413 3.27 1.51 -11.92
C ALA A 413 2.20 1.93 -10.90
N ASP A 414 1.30 2.79 -11.34
CA ASP A 414 0.12 3.21 -10.58
C ASP A 414 -1.03 2.21 -10.81
N PRO A 415 -1.95 2.06 -9.83
CA PRO A 415 -3.15 1.23 -10.02
C PRO A 415 -4.01 1.65 -11.22
N ASP A 416 -3.94 2.93 -11.58
CA ASP A 416 -4.68 3.53 -12.70
C ASP A 416 -4.02 3.28 -14.06
N GLY A 417 -2.87 2.58 -14.10
CA GLY A 417 -2.14 2.21 -15.31
C GLY A 417 -1.04 3.17 -15.72
N ILE A 418 -0.93 4.35 -15.10
CA ILE A 418 0.15 5.31 -15.36
C ILE A 418 1.50 4.77 -14.87
N LEU A 419 2.54 4.99 -15.66
CA LEU A 419 3.91 4.61 -15.34
C LEU A 419 4.76 5.85 -15.06
N HIS A 420 5.59 5.75 -14.03
CA HIS A 420 6.56 6.77 -13.66
C HIS A 420 7.97 6.19 -13.79
N PHE A 421 8.85 6.88 -14.50
CA PHE A 421 10.23 6.49 -14.74
C PHE A 421 11.19 7.54 -14.19
N GLY A 422 12.21 7.10 -13.45
CA GLY A 422 13.21 7.97 -12.85
C GLY A 422 14.61 7.64 -13.35
N GLY A 423 15.44 8.65 -13.56
CA GLY A 423 16.82 8.47 -14.01
C GLY A 423 17.65 9.73 -13.93
N ALA A 424 18.77 9.75 -14.67
CA ALA A 424 19.70 10.88 -14.69
C ALA A 424 19.03 12.17 -15.19
N ALA A 425 18.16 12.06 -16.20
CA ALA A 425 17.41 13.19 -16.76
C ALA A 425 16.17 13.61 -15.91
N GLY A 426 16.00 13.07 -14.70
CA GLY A 426 14.90 13.42 -13.80
C GLY A 426 13.76 12.40 -13.84
N LEU A 427 12.52 12.88 -13.96
CA LEU A 427 11.31 12.08 -13.84
C LEU A 427 10.46 12.19 -15.13
N PHE A 428 10.04 11.03 -15.65
CA PHE A 428 9.16 10.91 -16.80
C PHE A 428 7.87 10.19 -16.41
N ARG A 429 6.79 10.51 -17.10
CA ARG A 429 5.49 9.86 -16.96
C ARG A 429 5.03 9.36 -18.31
N HIS A 430 4.53 8.13 -18.33
CA HIS A 430 3.92 7.50 -19.50
C HIS A 430 2.50 7.06 -19.19
N ASP A 431 1.60 7.34 -20.12
CA ASP A 431 0.24 6.81 -20.12
C ASP A 431 0.13 5.72 -21.21
N PRO A 432 0.13 4.43 -20.85
CA PRO A 432 0.04 3.34 -21.82
C PRO A 432 -1.26 3.33 -22.64
N ALA A 433 -2.33 3.97 -22.17
CA ALA A 433 -3.61 3.99 -22.88
C ALA A 433 -3.62 4.97 -24.06
N THR A 434 -2.88 6.07 -23.93
CA THR A 434 -2.78 7.13 -24.96
C THR A 434 -1.41 7.16 -25.66
N ASP A 435 -0.46 6.36 -25.16
CA ASP A 435 0.96 6.39 -25.51
C ASP A 435 1.62 7.77 -25.34
N ALA A 436 1.06 8.60 -24.45
CA ALA A 436 1.54 9.95 -24.20
C ALA A 436 2.67 9.97 -23.17
N TRP A 437 3.75 10.68 -23.50
CA TRP A 437 4.90 10.88 -22.62
C TRP A 437 4.98 12.31 -22.11
N HIS A 438 5.40 12.45 -20.86
CA HIS A 438 5.63 13.73 -20.21
C HIS A 438 6.94 13.71 -19.43
N ALA A 439 7.63 14.85 -19.36
CA ALA A 439 8.81 15.06 -18.55
C ALA A 439 8.53 16.07 -17.43
N TYR A 440 9.04 15.81 -16.23
CA TYR A 440 8.96 16.73 -15.11
C TYR A 440 10.07 17.78 -15.22
N LEU A 441 9.69 19.06 -15.30
CA LEU A 441 10.63 20.19 -15.35
C LEU A 441 10.76 20.88 -13.99
N GLY A 442 9.64 21.13 -13.31
CA GLY A 442 9.63 21.78 -11.98
C GLY A 442 10.20 23.22 -11.97
N ALA A 443 10.11 23.93 -13.09
CA ALA A 443 10.83 25.20 -13.31
C ALA A 443 10.29 26.40 -12.52
N ALA A 444 8.99 26.43 -12.25
CA ALA A 444 8.33 27.54 -11.58
C ALA A 444 7.38 27.05 -10.50
N LEU A 445 7.13 27.93 -9.52
CA LEU A 445 6.12 27.74 -8.47
C LEU A 445 4.77 28.31 -8.86
N GLU A 446 4.72 28.90 -10.05
CA GLU A 446 3.53 29.46 -10.63
C GLU A 446 2.65 28.30 -11.11
N ASP A 447 1.45 28.18 -10.53
CA ASP A 447 0.50 27.13 -10.89
C ASP A 447 0.06 27.19 -12.38
N THR A 448 0.37 28.28 -13.08
CA THR A 448 0.14 28.48 -14.52
C THR A 448 1.16 27.77 -15.40
N VAL A 449 2.33 27.41 -14.84
CA VAL A 449 3.38 26.69 -15.54
C VAL A 449 3.24 25.20 -15.19
N PRO A 450 2.91 24.34 -16.16
CA PRO A 450 2.81 22.91 -15.90
C PRO A 450 4.16 22.35 -15.43
N ASP A 451 4.14 21.65 -14.30
CA ASP A 451 5.28 20.85 -13.85
C ASP A 451 5.69 19.77 -14.87
N TRP A 452 4.68 19.22 -15.55
CA TRP A 452 4.80 18.16 -16.55
C TRP A 452 4.62 18.74 -17.94
N ALA A 453 5.67 18.69 -18.74
CA ALA A 453 5.63 19.09 -20.14
C ALA A 453 5.46 17.85 -21.04
N PRO A 454 4.66 17.92 -22.12
CA PRO A 454 4.66 16.88 -23.14
C PRO A 454 6.08 16.61 -23.65
N PHE A 455 6.42 15.34 -23.81
CA PHE A 455 7.74 14.90 -24.22
C PHE A 455 7.62 13.94 -25.40
N ASP A 456 8.42 14.13 -26.44
CA ASP A 456 8.56 13.20 -27.55
C ASP A 456 9.78 12.28 -27.26
N PRO A 457 9.59 10.97 -27.07
CA PRO A 457 10.69 10.02 -26.87
C PRO A 457 11.76 10.00 -27.96
N ALA A 458 11.41 10.39 -29.19
CA ALA A 458 12.36 10.51 -30.30
C ALA A 458 13.04 11.89 -30.37
N GLY A 459 12.57 12.85 -29.57
CA GLY A 459 13.07 14.21 -29.50
C GLY A 459 14.29 14.37 -28.59
N PRO A 460 14.87 15.58 -28.53
CA PRO A 460 15.96 15.88 -27.61
C PRO A 460 15.51 15.76 -26.15
N LEU A 461 16.41 15.29 -25.29
CA LEU A 461 16.19 15.29 -23.85
C LEU A 461 16.07 16.73 -23.31
N PRO A 462 15.30 16.97 -22.24
CA PRO A 462 15.27 18.26 -21.56
C PRO A 462 16.67 18.69 -21.14
N ASP A 463 16.98 19.98 -21.31
CA ASP A 463 18.27 20.55 -20.90
C ASP A 463 18.41 20.47 -19.37
N GLU A 464 19.59 20.10 -18.87
CA GLU A 464 19.85 19.98 -17.43
C GLU A 464 19.60 21.30 -16.69
N ALA A 465 19.81 22.44 -17.35
CA ALA A 465 19.50 23.76 -16.79
C ALA A 465 17.98 24.02 -16.60
N THR A 466 17.13 23.16 -17.18
CA THR A 466 15.66 23.28 -17.16
C THR A 466 14.97 22.19 -16.34
N VAL A 467 15.72 21.21 -15.81
CA VAL A 467 15.21 20.11 -14.99
C VAL A 467 15.58 20.35 -13.52
N PHE A 468 14.61 20.79 -12.73
CA PHE A 468 14.82 21.17 -11.33
C PHE A 468 14.51 20.05 -10.33
N LEU A 469 14.90 18.83 -10.70
CA LEU A 469 14.86 17.64 -9.86
C LEU A 469 16.20 16.92 -10.00
N PRO A 470 16.80 16.39 -8.92
CA PRO A 470 18.02 15.59 -9.03
C PRO A 470 17.75 14.29 -9.80
N ALA A 471 18.80 13.51 -10.05
CA ALA A 471 18.64 12.15 -10.56
C ALA A 471 17.76 11.32 -9.61
N VAL A 472 16.74 10.67 -10.16
CA VAL A 472 15.73 9.92 -9.39
C VAL A 472 16.10 8.44 -9.35
N THR A 473 16.45 7.95 -8.18
CA THR A 473 16.95 6.60 -7.92
C THR A 473 15.88 5.61 -7.47
N ALA A 474 14.77 6.10 -6.89
CA ALA A 474 13.65 5.26 -6.47
C ALA A 474 12.33 6.05 -6.56
N ILE A 475 11.22 5.36 -6.86
CA ILE A 475 9.89 5.96 -6.95
C ILE A 475 8.91 5.08 -6.20
N LEU A 476 8.03 5.68 -5.41
CA LEU A 476 6.94 4.98 -4.74
C LEU A 476 5.68 5.86 -4.69
N ARG A 477 4.53 5.31 -5.07
CA ARG A 477 3.24 5.99 -4.88
C ARG A 477 2.72 5.75 -3.48
N GLY A 478 2.48 6.83 -2.74
CA GLY A 478 1.85 6.82 -1.43
C GLY A 478 0.33 6.59 -1.49
N PRO A 479 -0.29 6.21 -0.35
CA PRO A 479 -1.75 5.99 -0.27
C PRO A 479 -2.59 7.25 -0.51
N ASP A 480 -1.98 8.42 -0.36
CA ASP A 480 -2.58 9.73 -0.64
C ASP A 480 -2.38 10.18 -2.10
N ALA A 481 -1.97 9.26 -2.98
CA ALA A 481 -1.58 9.50 -4.36
C ALA A 481 -0.39 10.45 -4.56
N SER A 482 0.37 10.76 -3.50
CA SER A 482 1.65 11.46 -3.65
C SER A 482 2.73 10.54 -4.18
N LEU A 483 3.64 11.06 -4.98
CA LEU A 483 4.84 10.37 -5.44
C LEU A 483 5.98 10.67 -4.48
N TRP A 484 6.48 9.65 -3.81
CA TRP A 484 7.73 9.70 -3.07
C TRP A 484 8.87 9.39 -4.02
N LEU A 485 9.89 10.24 -3.98
CA LEU A 485 11.03 10.24 -4.87
C LEU A 485 12.29 10.09 -4.03
N GLY A 486 12.97 8.97 -4.20
CA GLY A 486 14.34 8.80 -3.77
C GLY A 486 15.24 9.42 -4.84
N THR A 487 16.17 10.27 -4.42
CA THR A 487 17.08 10.96 -5.32
C THR A 487 18.53 10.78 -4.85
N ASP A 488 19.49 11.11 -5.71
CA ASP A 488 20.91 11.18 -5.32
C ASP A 488 21.21 12.33 -4.34
N ALA A 489 20.25 13.24 -4.12
CA ALA A 489 20.36 14.35 -3.17
C ALA A 489 19.35 14.24 -2.01
N GLY A 490 18.93 13.02 -1.65
CA GLY A 490 18.01 12.78 -0.53
C GLY A 490 16.57 12.51 -0.97
N LEU A 491 15.62 12.73 -0.07
CA LEU A 491 14.21 12.39 -0.26
C LEU A 491 13.39 13.60 -0.70
N ALA A 492 12.51 13.41 -1.67
CA ALA A 492 11.50 14.37 -2.06
C ALA A 492 10.11 13.72 -2.18
N ARG A 493 9.06 14.54 -2.09
CA ARG A 493 7.67 14.14 -2.27
C ARG A 493 6.99 15.11 -3.20
N TYR A 494 6.37 14.60 -4.24
CA TYR A 494 5.55 15.33 -5.18
C TYR A 494 4.07 15.01 -4.92
N GLY A 495 3.27 16.00 -4.56
CA GLY A 495 1.86 15.77 -4.27
C GLY A 495 1.08 17.06 -4.09
N ALA A 496 -0.25 16.95 -4.12
CA ALA A 496 -1.13 18.09 -3.91
C ALA A 496 -0.97 18.64 -2.48
N ARG A 497 -0.58 19.91 -2.36
CA ARG A 497 -0.46 20.63 -1.08
C ARG A 497 -1.13 21.99 -1.16
N ARG A 498 -1.51 22.49 0.01
CA ARG A 498 -2.16 23.79 0.14
C ARG A 498 -1.10 24.89 0.22
N PHE A 499 -1.17 25.88 -0.67
CA PHE A 499 -0.32 27.09 -0.64
C PHE A 499 -1.16 28.32 -0.93
N ARG A 500 -1.02 29.38 -0.12
CA ARG A 500 -1.73 30.67 -0.30
C ARG A 500 -3.24 30.57 -0.58
N GLY A 501 -3.91 29.51 -0.10
CA GLY A 501 -5.35 29.33 -0.25
C GLY A 501 -5.82 28.41 -1.39
N THR A 502 -4.93 27.93 -2.27
CA THR A 502 -5.22 26.95 -3.35
C THR A 502 -4.53 25.61 -3.10
N TYR A 503 -4.98 24.54 -3.78
CA TYR A 503 -4.23 23.28 -3.89
C TYR A 503 -3.36 23.34 -5.13
N ALA A 504 -2.06 23.19 -4.94
CA ALA A 504 -1.08 23.09 -6.00
C ALA A 504 -0.29 21.80 -5.79
N THR A 505 0.00 21.08 -6.87
CA THR A 505 0.97 20.00 -6.77
C THR A 505 2.33 20.62 -6.56
N ARG A 506 3.02 20.23 -5.49
CA ARG A 506 4.33 20.78 -5.16
C ARG A 506 5.29 19.66 -4.85
N LEU A 507 6.53 19.86 -5.29
CA LEU A 507 7.66 19.11 -4.80
C LEU A 507 8.03 19.65 -3.42
N THR A 508 8.22 18.76 -2.46
CA THR A 508 8.73 19.05 -1.12
C THR A 508 9.95 18.17 -0.90
N ALA A 509 11.12 18.79 -0.75
CA ALA A 509 12.36 18.11 -0.40
C ALA A 509 12.55 18.06 1.12
N TYR A 510 13.35 17.10 1.59
CA TYR A 510 13.65 16.92 3.01
C TYR A 510 15.15 16.96 3.32
N PRO A 511 15.90 18.04 2.96
CA PRO A 511 17.35 18.10 3.13
C PRO A 511 17.82 17.98 4.60
N ALA A 512 16.96 18.35 5.57
CA ALA A 512 17.26 18.17 6.99
C ALA A 512 17.36 16.69 7.42
N LEU A 513 16.71 15.77 6.69
CA LEU A 513 16.84 14.32 6.90
C LEU A 513 18.15 13.76 6.30
N GLY A 514 18.98 14.62 5.72
CA GLY A 514 20.19 14.24 5.00
C GLY A 514 20.01 14.25 3.48
N THR A 515 21.10 14.52 2.78
CA THR A 515 21.18 14.57 1.32
C THR A 515 21.82 13.31 0.73
N ALA A 516 21.98 12.26 1.54
CA ALA A 516 22.53 10.99 1.07
C ALA A 516 21.57 10.33 0.07
N PRO A 517 22.10 9.64 -0.95
CA PRO A 517 21.26 8.96 -1.94
C PRO A 517 20.26 8.02 -1.29
N VAL A 518 19.00 8.10 -1.75
CA VAL A 518 17.92 7.21 -1.32
C VAL A 518 17.83 6.07 -2.33
N ARG A 519 18.17 4.85 -1.91
CA ARG A 519 18.31 3.69 -2.80
C ARG A 519 17.05 2.82 -2.86
N ALA A 520 16.22 2.86 -1.82
CA ALA A 520 15.00 2.08 -1.76
C ALA A 520 13.86 2.86 -1.13
N LEU A 521 12.66 2.67 -1.67
CA LEU A 521 11.40 3.13 -1.07
C LEU A 521 10.45 1.95 -1.00
N ALA A 522 9.83 1.76 0.16
CA ALA A 522 8.85 0.72 0.38
C ALA A 522 7.72 1.20 1.28
N MET A 523 6.55 0.57 1.18
CA MET A 523 5.40 0.84 2.04
C MET A 523 5.14 -0.40 2.88
N ASP A 524 5.02 -0.23 4.20
CA ASP A 524 4.63 -1.34 5.08
C ASP A 524 3.11 -1.56 5.12
N GLU A 525 2.67 -2.62 5.78
CA GLU A 525 1.24 -2.95 5.90
C GLU A 525 0.43 -1.92 6.70
N ARG A 526 1.11 -1.04 7.45
CA ARG A 526 0.50 0.07 8.17
C ARG A 526 0.51 1.36 7.36
N GLN A 527 0.85 1.29 6.07
CA GLN A 527 0.92 2.45 5.17
C GLN A 527 1.93 3.50 5.64
N ARG A 528 3.00 3.07 6.31
CA ARG A 528 4.17 3.93 6.60
C ARG A 528 5.18 3.80 5.48
N LEU A 529 5.77 4.92 5.10
CA LEU A 529 6.86 4.98 4.13
C LEU A 529 8.17 4.57 4.81
N TRP A 530 8.93 3.69 4.17
CA TRP A 530 10.27 3.29 4.55
C TRP A 530 11.24 3.70 3.44
N ALA A 531 12.25 4.49 3.79
CA ALA A 531 13.26 4.98 2.86
C ALA A 531 14.65 4.48 3.28
N GLY A 532 15.22 3.62 2.45
CA GLY A 532 16.59 3.14 2.57
C GLY A 532 17.55 4.14 1.96
N THR A 533 18.45 4.69 2.76
CA THR A 533 19.42 5.69 2.35
C THR A 533 20.84 5.18 2.53
N ASP A 534 21.80 5.80 1.86
CA ASP A 534 23.23 5.53 2.08
C ASP A 534 23.71 5.94 3.50
N ARG A 535 22.82 6.54 4.33
CA ARG A 535 23.06 6.90 5.74
C ARG A 535 22.12 6.22 6.74
N GLY A 536 21.38 5.19 6.33
CA GLY A 536 20.47 4.45 7.21
C GLY A 536 19.03 4.37 6.71
N LEU A 537 18.15 3.88 7.58
CA LEU A 537 16.72 3.73 7.30
C LEU A 537 15.92 4.85 7.96
N LEU A 538 15.05 5.49 7.17
CA LEU A 538 14.07 6.46 7.62
C LEU A 538 12.65 5.89 7.47
N VAL A 539 11.77 6.19 8.42
CA VAL A 539 10.37 5.79 8.39
C VAL A 539 9.48 7.00 8.62
N PHE A 540 8.39 7.13 7.85
CA PHE A 540 7.41 8.20 7.98
C PHE A 540 6.00 7.61 8.13
N ASP A 541 5.32 7.98 9.21
CA ASP A 541 3.98 7.47 9.55
C ASP A 541 2.82 8.33 9.02
N GLY A 542 3.13 9.34 8.20
CA GLY A 542 2.16 10.34 7.75
C GLY A 542 2.24 11.66 8.53
N ARG A 543 2.87 11.66 9.71
CA ARG A 543 3.01 12.84 10.57
C ARG A 543 4.44 13.10 11.01
N ASP A 544 5.10 12.09 11.56
CA ASP A 544 6.40 12.17 12.21
C ASP A 544 7.41 11.26 11.50
N TRP A 545 8.68 11.65 11.59
CA TRP A 545 9.80 10.89 11.05
C TRP A 545 10.47 10.06 12.14
N PHE A 546 10.97 8.90 11.75
CA PHE A 546 11.71 7.98 12.60
C PHE A 546 12.99 7.55 11.87
N GLU A 547 14.06 7.33 12.61
CA GLU A 547 15.27 6.65 12.12
C GLU A 547 15.41 5.28 12.78
N ALA A 548 16.07 4.35 12.10
CA ALA A 548 16.42 3.06 12.69
C ALA A 548 17.65 3.16 13.60
N ALA A 549 17.47 2.83 14.88
CA ALA A 549 18.53 2.75 15.89
C ALA A 549 18.18 1.76 17.02
N PRO A 550 18.89 0.62 17.13
CA PRO A 550 18.41 -0.74 16.75
C PRO A 550 16.90 -0.94 16.51
N SER A 551 16.02 -0.14 17.13
CA SER A 551 14.57 -0.02 16.87
C SER A 551 14.23 1.37 16.33
N LEU A 552 12.98 1.62 15.94
CA LEU A 552 12.59 2.96 15.46
C LEU A 552 12.65 4.01 16.57
N THR A 553 13.44 5.07 16.33
CA THR A 553 13.54 6.25 17.21
C THR A 553 12.93 7.44 16.50
N ARG A 554 12.03 8.15 17.18
CA ARG A 554 11.38 9.35 16.63
C ARG A 554 12.39 10.49 16.49
N LEU A 555 12.43 11.10 15.31
CA LEU A 555 13.24 12.28 15.03
C LEU A 555 12.53 13.56 15.50
N PRO A 556 13.29 14.62 15.84
CA PRO A 556 12.74 15.96 15.93
C PRO A 556 11.99 16.30 14.64
N ARG A 557 10.90 17.06 14.73
CA ARG A 557 10.28 17.55 13.50
C ARG A 557 11.31 18.43 12.78
N PRO A 558 11.54 18.21 11.48
CA PRO A 558 12.28 19.15 10.67
C PRO A 558 11.71 20.55 10.93
N ALA A 559 12.58 21.58 11.03
CA ALA A 559 12.13 22.96 11.12
C ALA A 559 11.06 23.16 10.04
N ALA A 560 9.97 23.87 10.38
CA ALA A 560 8.85 24.05 9.47
C ALA A 560 9.36 24.75 8.20
N ASP A 561 9.77 23.97 7.19
CA ASP A 561 9.79 24.41 5.81
C ASP A 561 8.36 24.89 5.57
N ASP A 562 8.20 26.19 5.33
CA ASP A 562 6.90 26.81 5.13
C ASP A 562 6.11 25.91 4.17
N PRO A 563 5.05 25.21 4.64
CA PRO A 563 4.54 23.97 4.05
C PRO A 563 3.93 24.14 2.65
N GLY A 564 4.01 25.33 2.08
CA GLY A 564 3.68 25.55 0.69
C GLY A 564 4.75 26.26 -0.13
N THR A 565 5.96 26.59 0.34
CA THR A 565 6.93 27.30 -0.52
C THR A 565 7.34 26.51 -1.76
N GLY A 566 7.36 25.17 -1.72
CA GLY A 566 7.76 24.35 -2.85
C GLY A 566 9.28 24.31 -2.98
N SER A 567 9.81 23.14 -3.29
CA SER A 567 11.23 22.88 -3.41
C SER A 567 11.60 22.64 -4.87
N ARG A 568 12.82 22.99 -5.24
CA ARG A 568 13.43 22.60 -6.52
C ARG A 568 14.91 22.32 -6.31
N PHE A 569 15.54 21.60 -7.23
CA PHE A 569 16.97 21.33 -7.16
C PHE A 569 17.74 22.09 -8.22
N ASP A 570 18.78 22.82 -7.83
CA ASP A 570 19.74 23.39 -8.75
C ASP A 570 20.82 22.34 -9.05
N ARG A 571 20.80 21.79 -10.28
CA ARG A 571 21.76 20.77 -10.72
C ARG A 571 23.18 21.30 -10.85
N ALA A 572 23.37 22.58 -11.19
CA ALA A 572 24.70 23.17 -11.36
C ALA A 572 25.37 23.43 -10.01
N ALA A 573 24.60 23.92 -9.03
CA ALA A 573 25.06 24.16 -7.67
C ALA A 573 24.98 22.91 -6.76
N ALA A 574 24.33 21.84 -7.24
CA ALA A 574 24.06 20.61 -6.50
C ALA A 574 23.39 20.84 -5.13
N VAL A 575 22.42 21.76 -5.09
CA VAL A 575 21.77 22.20 -3.84
C VAL A 575 20.26 22.24 -4.00
N TRP A 576 19.54 21.84 -2.95
CA TRP A 576 18.11 22.05 -2.85
C TRP A 576 17.84 23.52 -2.62
N GLN A 577 16.80 24.05 -3.26
CA GLN A 577 16.35 25.41 -3.05
C GLN A 577 14.89 25.38 -2.60
N SER A 578 14.56 26.22 -1.63
CA SER A 578 13.17 26.52 -1.26
C SER A 578 12.76 27.82 -1.90
N ALA A 579 11.48 27.92 -2.24
CA ALA A 579 10.95 29.21 -2.60
C ALA A 579 11.03 30.20 -1.44
N THR A 580 11.34 31.45 -1.77
CA THR A 580 11.22 32.57 -0.85
C THR A 580 9.95 33.36 -1.11
N ALA A 581 9.31 33.84 -0.04
CA ALA A 581 8.18 34.76 -0.14
C ALA A 581 8.69 36.22 -0.11
N GLY A 582 8.20 37.08 -1.01
CA GLY A 582 8.43 38.53 -0.97
C GLY A 582 8.70 39.18 -2.33
N ALA A 583 9.14 40.45 -2.32
CA ALA A 583 9.44 41.27 -3.51
C ALA A 583 10.64 40.78 -4.35
N ALA A 584 11.42 39.83 -3.81
CA ALA A 584 12.42 39.05 -4.53
C ALA A 584 11.94 37.59 -4.63
N ALA A 585 10.83 37.36 -5.33
CA ALA A 585 10.31 36.03 -5.59
C ALA A 585 11.37 35.21 -6.34
N GLY A 586 11.76 34.07 -5.78
CA GLY A 586 12.81 33.24 -6.32
C GLY A 586 13.05 32.01 -5.47
N PHE A 587 14.18 31.38 -5.71
CA PHE A 587 14.63 30.20 -4.99
C PHE A 587 15.92 30.51 -4.27
N THR A 588 16.01 30.08 -3.03
CA THR A 588 17.24 30.20 -2.23
C THR A 588 17.69 28.84 -1.76
N ASP A 589 19.00 28.65 -1.82
CA ASP A 589 19.67 27.44 -1.39
C ASP A 589 19.31 27.09 0.07
N GLN A 590 19.02 25.82 0.29
CA GLN A 590 18.72 25.22 1.57
C GLN A 590 19.87 24.30 1.99
N THR A 591 20.52 24.66 3.09
CA THR A 591 21.52 23.81 3.75
C THR A 591 21.20 23.69 5.24
N PRO A 592 20.05 23.10 5.63
CA PRO A 592 19.70 22.94 7.03
C PRO A 592 20.67 21.95 7.71
N PRO A 593 20.86 22.06 9.04
CA PRO A 593 21.61 21.06 9.79
C PRO A 593 20.90 19.70 9.70
N VAL A 594 21.67 18.66 9.40
CA VAL A 594 21.17 17.29 9.29
C VAL A 594 20.81 16.77 10.69
N ILE A 595 19.57 16.29 10.86
CA ILE A 595 19.04 15.80 12.15
C ILE A 595 19.18 14.29 12.35
N THR A 596 19.61 13.57 11.32
CA THR A 596 19.78 12.11 11.32
C THR A 596 21.19 11.71 11.68
N ALA A 597 21.35 10.59 12.39
CA ALA A 597 22.66 9.99 12.61
C ALA A 597 23.26 9.40 11.32
N GLU A 598 24.57 9.18 11.28
CA GLU A 598 25.20 8.39 10.23
C GLU A 598 25.09 6.90 10.61
N ARG A 599 24.43 6.10 9.76
CA ARG A 599 24.19 4.67 9.98
C ARG A 599 24.53 3.88 8.72
N ALA A 600 24.67 2.55 8.88
CA ALA A 600 24.89 1.63 7.77
C ALA A 600 23.81 1.76 6.68
N ALA A 601 24.26 1.88 5.43
CA ALA A 601 23.41 2.07 4.26
C ALA A 601 22.37 0.95 4.10
N VAL A 602 21.17 1.32 3.68
CA VAL A 602 20.08 0.38 3.37
C VAL A 602 19.69 0.53 1.91
N ARG A 603 19.87 -0.54 1.14
CA ARG A 603 19.65 -0.62 -0.31
C ARG A 603 18.41 -1.42 -0.69
N ALA A 604 17.95 -2.32 0.18
CA ALA A 604 16.76 -3.13 -0.07
C ALA A 604 15.96 -3.33 1.22
N ILE A 605 14.63 -3.33 1.11
CA ILE A 605 13.69 -3.45 2.23
C ILE A 605 12.59 -4.42 1.82
N HIS A 606 12.27 -5.40 2.68
CA HIS A 606 11.15 -6.31 2.45
C HIS A 606 10.58 -6.85 3.77
N TRP A 607 9.35 -7.38 3.73
CA TRP A 607 8.70 -8.07 4.86
C TRP A 607 8.28 -9.48 4.47
N THR A 608 8.37 -10.44 5.38
CA THR A 608 7.94 -11.83 5.19
C THR A 608 7.00 -12.26 6.31
N ASP A 609 6.08 -13.17 5.97
CA ASP A 609 5.28 -13.89 6.96
C ASP A 609 6.04 -15.15 7.43
N HIS A 610 5.77 -15.56 8.66
CA HIS A 610 6.13 -16.90 9.15
C HIS A 610 5.04 -17.40 10.12
N ALA A 611 5.04 -18.69 10.40
CA ALA A 611 4.11 -19.32 11.34
C ALA A 611 4.82 -19.68 12.65
N ILE A 612 4.18 -19.36 13.76
CA ILE A 612 4.58 -19.79 15.11
C ILE A 612 3.62 -20.89 15.54
N ALA A 613 4.17 -22.09 15.77
CA ALA A 613 3.43 -23.21 16.35
C ALA A 613 3.42 -23.10 17.88
N ARG A 614 2.26 -23.36 18.50
CA ARG A 614 2.13 -23.58 19.95
C ARG A 614 1.22 -24.78 20.19
N LEU A 615 1.59 -25.61 21.16
CA LEU A 615 0.74 -26.70 21.64
C LEU A 615 -0.02 -26.23 22.89
N GLY A 616 -1.19 -26.80 23.14
CA GLY A 616 -2.04 -26.43 24.27
C GLY A 616 -3.41 -27.08 24.20
N THR A 617 -4.41 -26.45 24.81
CA THR A 617 -5.80 -26.91 24.86
C THR A 617 -6.77 -25.75 24.64
N PHE A 618 -8.04 -26.06 24.38
CA PHE A 618 -9.12 -25.06 24.41
C PHE A 618 -9.85 -25.11 25.75
N GLU A 619 -9.84 -24.01 26.48
CA GLU A 619 -10.57 -23.83 27.74
C GLU A 619 -11.52 -22.64 27.60
N GLY A 620 -12.82 -22.86 27.84
CA GLY A 620 -13.82 -21.78 27.75
C GLY A 620 -13.89 -21.09 26.37
N GLY A 621 -13.49 -21.77 25.29
CA GLY A 621 -13.45 -21.21 23.93
C GLY A 621 -12.19 -20.40 23.60
N ALA A 622 -11.24 -20.28 24.53
CA ALA A 622 -9.94 -19.67 24.32
C ALA A 622 -8.84 -20.73 24.26
N PHE A 623 -7.82 -20.48 23.43
CA PHE A 623 -6.63 -21.34 23.37
C PHE A 623 -5.70 -21.00 24.54
N VAL A 624 -5.34 -22.00 25.33
CA VAL A 624 -4.39 -21.89 26.44
C VAL A 624 -3.12 -22.67 26.03
N PRO A 625 -1.98 -21.99 25.84
CA PRO A 625 -0.74 -22.66 25.46
C PRO A 625 -0.19 -23.46 26.65
N ASP A 626 0.33 -24.65 26.36
CA ASP A 626 1.16 -25.43 27.27
C ASP A 626 2.61 -24.94 27.16
N PRO A 627 3.18 -24.33 28.22
CA PRO A 627 4.53 -23.77 28.18
C PRO A 627 5.63 -24.84 28.09
N ASP A 628 5.34 -26.08 28.49
CA ASP A 628 6.32 -27.17 28.54
C ASP A 628 6.31 -28.02 27.25
N ALA A 629 5.28 -27.85 26.41
CA ALA A 629 5.12 -28.59 25.16
C ALA A 629 5.91 -27.94 24.01
N ALA A 630 6.96 -28.63 23.54
CA ALA A 630 7.71 -28.23 22.36
C ALA A 630 7.01 -28.69 21.07
N PRO A 631 6.59 -27.78 20.17
CA PRO A 631 6.00 -28.15 18.89
C PRO A 631 7.04 -28.75 17.94
N ALA A 632 6.64 -29.74 17.14
CA ALA A 632 7.43 -30.24 16.03
C ALA A 632 7.66 -29.17 14.94
N PRO A 633 8.68 -29.35 14.07
CA PRO A 633 8.98 -28.41 12.99
C PRO A 633 7.82 -28.20 12.02
N LEU A 634 7.76 -27.01 11.42
CA LEU A 634 6.84 -26.66 10.36
C LEU A 634 7.52 -26.72 9.00
N ARG A 635 6.80 -27.20 7.97
CA ARG A 635 7.27 -27.24 6.58
C ARG A 635 6.25 -26.62 5.65
N LEU A 636 6.70 -25.81 4.71
CA LEU A 636 5.82 -25.30 3.65
C LEU A 636 5.85 -26.26 2.47
N ARG A 637 4.68 -26.66 1.98
CA ARG A 637 4.52 -27.53 0.82
C ARG A 637 3.77 -26.78 -0.26
N VAL A 638 4.35 -26.73 -1.46
CA VAL A 638 3.79 -26.01 -2.60
C VAL A 638 3.42 -27.01 -3.68
N LYS A 639 2.22 -26.83 -4.24
CA LYS A 639 1.71 -27.57 -5.39
C LYS A 639 1.70 -26.65 -6.60
N PRO A 640 2.79 -26.62 -7.39
CA PRO A 640 2.83 -25.79 -8.59
C PRO A 640 1.87 -26.29 -9.67
N GLU A 641 1.49 -27.58 -9.61
CA GLU A 641 0.53 -28.25 -10.47
C GLU A 641 -0.09 -29.44 -9.71
N PRO A 642 -1.24 -30.00 -10.15
CA PRO A 642 -1.96 -31.05 -9.43
C PRO A 642 -1.13 -32.31 -9.14
N THR A 643 -0.19 -32.65 -10.02
CA THR A 643 0.58 -33.92 -10.00
C THR A 643 1.89 -33.82 -9.23
N ARG A 644 2.26 -32.63 -8.73
CA ARG A 644 3.59 -32.37 -8.19
C ARG A 644 3.53 -31.60 -6.87
N ILE A 645 4.33 -32.04 -5.91
CA ILE A 645 4.54 -31.34 -4.64
C ILE A 645 6.03 -31.05 -4.48
N VAL A 646 6.36 -29.84 -4.05
CA VAL A 646 7.72 -29.39 -3.76
C VAL A 646 7.77 -28.72 -2.39
N GLU A 647 8.95 -28.71 -1.78
CA GLU A 647 9.20 -27.92 -0.57
C GLU A 647 9.17 -26.42 -0.91
N GLY A 648 8.50 -25.65 -0.06
CA GLY A 648 8.26 -24.22 -0.22
C GLY A 648 9.33 -23.32 0.39
N GLY A 649 8.97 -22.06 0.61
CA GLY A 649 9.81 -21.04 1.24
C GLY A 649 9.75 -21.08 2.77
N ILE A 650 9.60 -19.91 3.37
CA ILE A 650 9.47 -19.75 4.81
C ILE A 650 8.14 -20.39 5.27
N PRO A 651 8.13 -21.27 6.29
CA PRO A 651 6.89 -21.83 6.81
C PRO A 651 5.96 -20.72 7.31
N ALA A 652 4.87 -20.50 6.58
CA ALA A 652 3.86 -19.49 6.88
C ALA A 652 2.48 -20.00 6.45
N LEU A 653 1.43 -19.58 7.17
CA LEU A 653 0.08 -19.76 6.66
C LEU A 653 -0.14 -18.73 5.53
N PRO A 654 -0.62 -19.16 4.35
CA PRO A 654 -0.92 -18.23 3.28
C PRO A 654 -2.04 -17.26 3.71
N ARG A 655 -1.91 -15.99 3.37
CA ARG A 655 -2.96 -14.98 3.63
C ARG A 655 -4.24 -15.31 2.88
N THR A 656 -5.38 -14.81 3.35
CA THR A 656 -6.59 -14.77 2.52
C THR A 656 -6.37 -13.88 1.30
N THR A 657 -7.16 -14.08 0.25
CA THR A 657 -7.32 -13.12 -0.84
C THR A 657 -8.58 -12.29 -0.58
N PRO A 658 -8.62 -10.99 -0.92
CA PRO A 658 -9.88 -10.25 -0.96
C PRO A 658 -10.94 -11.02 -1.74
N GLY A 659 -12.15 -11.14 -1.18
CA GLY A 659 -13.21 -12.00 -1.72
C GLY A 659 -13.13 -13.43 -1.16
N THR A 660 -13.39 -14.44 -2.00
CA THR A 660 -13.47 -15.83 -1.56
C THR A 660 -12.12 -16.54 -1.77
N SER A 661 -11.65 -17.21 -0.72
CA SER A 661 -10.48 -18.10 -0.74
C SER A 661 -10.90 -19.53 -0.42
N HIS A 662 -10.28 -20.50 -1.08
CA HIS A 662 -10.56 -21.92 -0.88
C HIS A 662 -9.46 -22.56 -0.04
N TRP A 663 -9.88 -23.38 0.92
CA TRP A 663 -9.01 -24.01 1.90
C TRP A 663 -9.32 -25.49 2.01
N ARG A 664 -8.32 -26.29 2.38
CA ARG A 664 -8.50 -27.71 2.67
C ARG A 664 -7.58 -28.21 3.79
N TYR A 665 -8.05 -29.26 4.46
CA TYR A 665 -7.27 -30.03 5.42
C TYR A 665 -6.68 -31.25 4.70
N LEU A 666 -5.41 -31.55 4.99
CA LEU A 666 -4.63 -32.62 4.37
C LEU A 666 -3.74 -33.26 5.44
N ALA A 667 -3.05 -34.33 5.07
CA ALA A 667 -1.96 -34.93 5.83
C ALA A 667 -0.80 -35.27 4.88
N LEU A 668 0.43 -35.37 5.40
CA LEU A 668 1.60 -35.68 4.57
C LEU A 668 1.45 -37.05 3.90
N GLU A 669 1.67 -37.19 2.59
CA GLU A 669 1.51 -38.48 1.91
C GLU A 669 2.56 -39.52 2.33
N GLU A 670 2.27 -40.81 2.13
CA GLU A 670 3.28 -41.84 2.34
C GLU A 670 4.47 -41.65 1.38
N ALA A 671 5.68 -42.06 1.80
CA ALA A 671 6.88 -41.89 0.97
C ALA A 671 6.77 -42.52 -0.43
N ALA A 672 5.95 -43.56 -0.58
CA ALA A 672 5.60 -44.17 -1.86
C ALA A 672 4.09 -44.48 -1.87
N PRO A 673 3.23 -43.54 -2.29
CA PRO A 673 1.79 -43.79 -2.31
C PRO A 673 1.46 -44.83 -3.40
N PRO A 674 0.43 -45.67 -3.18
CA PRO A 674 0.10 -46.75 -4.10
C PRO A 674 -0.33 -46.20 -5.47
N ALA A 675 0.24 -46.76 -6.54
CA ALA A 675 -0.12 -46.36 -7.89
C ALA A 675 -1.60 -46.68 -8.18
N PRO A 676 -2.37 -45.73 -8.76
CA PRO A 676 -3.75 -45.98 -9.13
C PRO A 676 -3.83 -47.04 -10.24
N ARG A 677 -4.79 -47.96 -10.11
CA ARG A 677 -4.94 -49.09 -11.04
C ARG A 677 -5.76 -48.76 -12.30
N THR A 678 -6.75 -47.89 -12.19
CA THR A 678 -7.77 -47.67 -13.24
C THR A 678 -8.14 -46.21 -13.46
N PHE A 679 -8.25 -45.42 -12.40
CA PHE A 679 -8.60 -44.00 -12.46
C PHE A 679 -7.58 -43.17 -11.70
N PRO A 680 -7.36 -41.90 -12.09
CA PRO A 680 -6.56 -40.98 -11.28
C PRO A 680 -7.04 -40.96 -9.83
N ALA A 681 -6.12 -40.85 -8.88
CA ALA A 681 -6.44 -40.85 -7.46
C ALA A 681 -5.68 -39.74 -6.74
N TRP A 682 -6.30 -39.13 -5.74
CA TRP A 682 -5.65 -38.12 -4.91
C TRP A 682 -4.96 -38.78 -3.70
N THR A 683 -3.73 -38.36 -3.39
CA THR A 683 -3.09 -38.69 -2.11
C THR A 683 -3.71 -37.88 -0.98
N ARG A 684 -3.47 -38.29 0.28
CA ARG A 684 -3.89 -37.51 1.47
C ARG A 684 -3.25 -36.13 1.57
N GLU A 685 -2.14 -35.91 0.84
CA GLU A 685 -1.51 -34.59 0.70
C GLU A 685 -2.09 -33.79 -0.46
N GLY A 686 -2.99 -34.36 -1.27
CA GLY A 686 -3.64 -33.69 -2.38
C GLY A 686 -2.80 -33.61 -3.65
N ARG A 687 -1.94 -34.62 -3.90
CA ARG A 687 -1.31 -34.86 -5.20
C ARG A 687 -2.16 -35.79 -6.05
N LEU A 688 -2.35 -35.43 -7.32
CA LEU A 688 -3.02 -36.27 -8.30
C LEU A 688 -2.05 -37.32 -8.84
N LEU A 689 -2.34 -38.59 -8.59
CA LEU A 689 -1.64 -39.73 -9.17
C LEU A 689 -2.36 -40.15 -10.45
N THR A 690 -1.60 -40.32 -11.53
CA THR A 690 -2.11 -40.87 -12.81
C THR A 690 -1.84 -42.36 -12.91
N PRO A 691 -2.76 -43.15 -13.50
CA PRO A 691 -2.53 -44.57 -13.75
C PRO A 691 -1.40 -44.76 -14.78
N PRO A 692 -0.65 -45.88 -14.72
CA PRO A 692 0.42 -46.17 -15.67
C PRO A 692 -0.13 -46.28 -17.11
N ASP A 693 0.63 -45.75 -18.08
CA ASP A 693 0.30 -45.73 -19.51
C ASP A 693 0.22 -47.15 -20.11
N GLU A 694 -0.88 -47.88 -19.89
CA GLU A 694 -1.33 -49.05 -20.67
C GLU A 694 -2.63 -49.63 -20.09
N ALA A 695 -3.73 -48.88 -20.18
CA ALA A 695 -5.05 -49.48 -20.27
C ALA A 695 -5.98 -48.54 -21.04
N PRO A 696 -6.54 -48.96 -22.20
CA PRO A 696 -7.60 -48.19 -22.84
C PRO A 696 -8.73 -48.01 -21.83
N ALA A 697 -9.19 -46.78 -21.64
CA ALA A 697 -10.36 -46.51 -20.83
C ALA A 697 -11.51 -47.40 -21.34
N PRO A 698 -12.07 -48.31 -20.53
CA PRO A 698 -13.24 -49.06 -20.96
C PRO A 698 -14.37 -48.06 -21.20
N GLU A 699 -15.09 -48.28 -22.30
CA GLU A 699 -16.09 -47.40 -22.90
C GLU A 699 -16.99 -46.68 -21.89
N GLU A 700 -17.21 -45.38 -22.16
CA GLU A 700 -18.33 -44.56 -21.70
C GLU A 700 -18.70 -44.63 -20.20
N GLY A 701 -17.91 -43.94 -19.37
CA GLY A 701 -18.25 -43.62 -17.98
C GLY A 701 -18.22 -42.12 -17.69
N ARG A 702 -19.18 -41.36 -18.25
CA ARG A 702 -19.49 -39.93 -17.96
C ARG A 702 -18.31 -38.94 -18.07
N PHE A 703 -18.02 -38.53 -19.31
CA PHE A 703 -17.61 -37.15 -19.56
C PHE A 703 -18.69 -36.20 -19.03
N LEU A 704 -18.32 -35.29 -18.12
CA LEU A 704 -19.07 -34.06 -17.88
C LEU A 704 -18.12 -32.88 -17.96
N ALA A 705 -18.30 -32.10 -19.03
CA ALA A 705 -17.64 -30.83 -19.34
C ALA A 705 -17.37 -29.97 -18.10
N ALA A 706 -16.14 -29.45 -17.96
CA ALA A 706 -15.62 -28.28 -17.19
C ALA A 706 -16.22 -27.91 -15.81
N ARG A 707 -17.19 -28.66 -15.31
CA ARG A 707 -18.03 -28.39 -14.14
C ARG A 707 -17.91 -29.53 -13.11
N ALA A 708 -17.13 -30.58 -13.43
CA ALA A 708 -17.02 -31.81 -12.65
C ALA A 708 -15.70 -31.97 -11.85
N LEU A 709 -14.71 -31.08 -11.99
CA LEU A 709 -13.51 -31.10 -11.13
C LEU A 709 -13.84 -30.80 -9.65
N ALA A 710 -14.94 -30.09 -9.39
CA ALA A 710 -15.44 -29.82 -8.05
C ALA A 710 -16.11 -31.03 -7.38
N GLU A 711 -16.60 -32.02 -8.16
CA GLU A 711 -17.33 -33.19 -7.64
C GLU A 711 -16.47 -34.45 -7.50
N LEU A 712 -15.33 -34.55 -8.21
CA LEU A 712 -14.38 -35.68 -8.12
C LEU A 712 -13.81 -35.89 -6.71
N ASP A 713 -13.70 -34.83 -5.89
CA ASP A 713 -13.12 -34.90 -4.55
C ASP A 713 -14.05 -35.51 -3.48
N ARG A 714 -15.34 -35.65 -3.75
CA ARG A 714 -16.27 -36.32 -2.81
C ARG A 714 -16.14 -37.85 -2.83
N VAL A 715 -15.47 -38.42 -3.84
CA VAL A 715 -15.40 -39.88 -4.07
C VAL A 715 -14.16 -40.51 -3.42
N TYR A 716 -13.17 -39.71 -2.98
CA TYR A 716 -11.94 -40.15 -2.31
C TYR A 716 -11.90 -39.65 -0.86
N ALA A 717 -12.81 -40.14 -0.01
CA ALA A 717 -12.87 -39.73 1.39
C ALA A 717 -11.86 -40.54 2.22
N PHE A 718 -10.80 -39.88 2.68
CA PHE A 718 -10.00 -40.37 3.82
C PHE A 718 -10.83 -40.24 5.10
N ASN A 719 -10.55 -41.07 6.11
CA ASN A 719 -11.28 -40.93 7.38
C ASN A 719 -11.04 -39.54 7.99
N PRO A 720 -12.03 -38.97 8.68
CA PRO A 720 -11.84 -37.79 9.51
C PRO A 720 -10.71 -37.98 10.51
N ALA A 721 -9.88 -36.95 10.71
CA ALA A 721 -8.66 -37.05 11.49
C ALA A 721 -8.37 -35.83 12.38
N ALA A 722 -9.14 -34.74 12.29
CA ALA A 722 -8.90 -33.55 13.11
C ALA A 722 -10.16 -32.73 13.32
N ARG A 723 -10.14 -31.81 14.30
CA ARG A 723 -11.05 -30.67 14.34
C ARG A 723 -10.27 -29.41 13.99
N VAL A 724 -10.80 -28.62 13.06
CA VAL A 724 -10.12 -27.41 12.57
C VAL A 724 -10.95 -26.17 12.86
N ARG A 725 -10.32 -25.15 13.41
CA ARG A 725 -10.92 -23.83 13.63
C ARG A 725 -10.03 -22.75 13.03
N PHE A 726 -10.65 -21.77 12.41
CA PHE A 726 -9.99 -20.59 11.85
C PHE A 726 -10.36 -19.38 12.68
N ARG A 727 -9.38 -18.58 13.09
CA ARG A 727 -9.66 -17.22 13.54
C ARG A 727 -9.17 -16.27 12.46
N LEU A 728 -10.14 -15.69 11.75
CA LEU A 728 -9.90 -14.56 10.89
C LEU A 728 -9.89 -13.33 11.79
N ARG A 729 -8.70 -12.79 12.00
CA ARG A 729 -8.58 -11.39 12.40
C ARG A 729 -8.80 -10.59 11.14
N LEU A 730 -10.06 -10.39 10.79
CA LEU A 730 -10.41 -9.46 9.74
C LEU A 730 -9.67 -8.18 10.06
N ARG A 731 -8.77 -7.79 9.16
CA ARG A 731 -8.27 -6.43 9.14
C ARG A 731 -9.39 -5.58 8.58
N ALA A 732 -10.51 -5.56 9.30
CA ALA A 732 -11.48 -4.52 9.16
C ALA A 732 -10.69 -3.25 9.48
N PRO A 733 -10.62 -2.30 8.55
CA PRO A 733 -10.19 -0.96 8.87
C PRO A 733 -10.95 -0.53 10.14
N LEU A 734 -10.28 0.09 11.12
CA LEU A 734 -10.90 0.60 12.37
C LEU A 734 -12.30 1.14 12.03
N SER A 735 -13.36 0.47 12.45
CA SER A 735 -14.69 0.79 11.93
C SER A 735 -15.31 1.84 12.82
N ILE A 736 -15.58 3.00 12.29
CA ILE A 736 -16.16 4.10 13.04
C ILE A 736 -17.59 4.28 12.54
N THR A 737 -18.57 4.02 13.42
CA THR A 737 -19.96 4.31 13.10
C THR A 737 -20.28 5.72 13.57
N VAL A 738 -20.76 6.53 12.64
CA VAL A 738 -21.40 7.80 12.94
C VAL A 738 -22.89 7.55 12.97
N ARG A 739 -23.54 7.83 14.10
CA ARG A 739 -24.97 7.60 14.29
C ARG A 739 -25.70 8.93 14.37
N ILE A 740 -26.77 9.04 13.59
CA ILE A 740 -27.72 10.15 13.63
C ILE A 740 -28.96 9.65 14.36
N GLU A 741 -29.30 10.26 15.50
CA GLU A 741 -30.49 9.88 16.26
C GLU A 741 -31.79 10.27 15.53
N ARG A 742 -32.83 9.46 15.73
CA ARG A 742 -34.18 9.72 15.20
C ARG A 742 -34.94 10.62 16.17
N LEU A 743 -35.65 11.62 15.65
CA LEU A 743 -36.56 12.45 16.44
C LEU A 743 -37.84 11.68 16.81
N ASP A 744 -38.30 10.80 15.91
CA ASP A 744 -39.46 9.92 16.09
C ASP A 744 -39.21 8.50 15.56
N ALA A 745 -39.91 7.50 16.12
CA ALA A 745 -39.72 6.07 15.81
C ALA A 745 -40.03 5.66 14.37
N ASP A 746 -40.66 6.51 13.57
CA ASP A 746 -40.99 6.29 12.15
C ASP A 746 -40.27 7.27 11.20
N GLU A 747 -39.40 8.15 11.72
CA GLU A 747 -38.66 9.11 10.90
C GLU A 747 -37.70 8.40 9.92
N THR A 748 -37.70 8.83 8.66
CA THR A 748 -36.74 8.40 7.64
C THR A 748 -36.03 9.62 7.05
N LEU A 749 -34.72 9.51 6.82
CA LEU A 749 -33.94 10.55 6.16
C LEU A 749 -33.84 10.29 4.65
N PRO A 750 -33.90 11.33 3.80
CA PRO A 750 -33.66 11.18 2.37
C PRO A 750 -32.30 10.54 2.10
N ALA A 751 -32.23 9.58 1.17
CA ALA A 751 -31.00 8.88 0.79
C ALA A 751 -29.82 9.83 0.50
N VAL A 752 -30.09 10.93 -0.19
CA VAL A 752 -29.08 11.91 -0.57
C VAL A 752 -28.48 12.65 0.63
N VAL A 753 -29.27 12.88 1.68
CA VAL A 753 -28.76 13.44 2.93
C VAL A 753 -27.82 12.45 3.61
N LEU A 754 -28.18 11.16 3.59
CA LEU A 754 -27.33 10.09 4.15
C LEU A 754 -26.01 9.97 3.36
N ASP A 755 -26.05 10.04 2.03
CA ASP A 755 -24.86 10.04 1.17
C ASP A 755 -23.94 11.24 1.45
N ARG A 756 -24.53 12.41 1.66
CA ARG A 756 -23.81 13.65 2.00
C ARG A 756 -23.07 13.56 3.33
N VAL A 757 -23.75 13.06 4.37
CA VAL A 757 -23.13 12.86 5.68
C VAL A 757 -22.01 11.82 5.59
N PHE A 758 -22.25 10.72 4.88
CA PHE A 758 -21.27 9.65 4.71
C PHE A 758 -19.99 10.15 4.02
N ALA A 759 -20.12 10.95 2.94
CA ALA A 759 -19.00 11.54 2.24
C ALA A 759 -18.19 12.50 3.13
N ALA A 760 -18.85 13.37 3.90
CA ALA A 760 -18.20 14.34 4.78
C ALA A 760 -17.37 13.67 5.89
N VAL A 761 -17.90 12.61 6.49
CA VAL A 761 -17.20 11.84 7.54
C VAL A 761 -16.03 11.05 6.95
N ASN A 762 -16.21 10.45 5.77
CA ASN A 762 -15.16 9.67 5.09
C ASN A 762 -13.92 10.53 4.73
N MET A 763 -14.12 11.83 4.56
CA MET A 763 -13.09 12.80 4.20
C MET A 763 -12.14 13.16 5.37
N VAL A 764 -12.58 12.98 6.62
CA VAL A 764 -11.82 13.36 7.82
C VAL A 764 -11.38 12.16 8.67
N ARG A 765 -11.55 10.95 8.16
CA ARG A 765 -11.26 9.70 8.89
C ARG A 765 -9.74 9.46 9.08
N PRO A 766 -9.35 8.72 10.13
CA PRO A 766 -8.00 8.19 10.23
C PRO A 766 -7.63 7.30 9.03
N ALA A 767 -6.36 7.38 8.61
CA ALA A 767 -5.83 6.48 7.58
C ALA A 767 -6.00 5.02 8.05
N GLY A 768 -6.65 4.19 7.23
CA GLY A 768 -6.92 2.80 7.57
C GLY A 768 -8.16 2.55 8.46
N ALA A 769 -9.08 3.50 8.63
CA ALA A 769 -10.38 3.32 9.31
C ALA A 769 -11.57 3.17 8.33
N ARG A 770 -12.57 2.31 8.55
CA ARG A 770 -13.81 2.25 7.74
C ARG A 770 -14.88 3.11 8.41
N ILE A 771 -15.70 3.80 7.64
CA ILE A 771 -16.82 4.58 8.17
C ILE A 771 -18.13 3.83 7.92
N ARG A 772 -19.03 3.83 8.90
CA ARG A 772 -20.43 3.42 8.77
C ARG A 772 -21.33 4.59 9.14
N LEU A 773 -22.48 4.75 8.48
CA LEU A 773 -23.50 5.71 8.88
C LEU A 773 -24.76 4.98 9.33
N ALA A 774 -25.25 5.29 10.52
CA ALA A 774 -26.50 4.75 11.07
C ALA A 774 -27.53 5.86 11.29
N HIS A 775 -28.81 5.53 11.09
CA HIS A 775 -29.95 6.38 11.43
C HIS A 775 -30.83 5.65 12.45
N GLY A 776 -30.85 6.11 13.70
CA GLY A 776 -31.30 5.31 14.84
C GLY A 776 -30.45 4.04 14.95
N GLU A 777 -31.08 2.88 15.12
CA GLU A 777 -30.40 1.56 15.23
C GLU A 777 -29.99 0.94 13.89
N THR A 778 -30.45 1.47 12.76
CA THR A 778 -30.23 0.87 11.44
C THR A 778 -29.03 1.48 10.73
N VAL A 779 -28.09 0.64 10.27
CA VAL A 779 -26.99 1.08 9.40
C VAL A 779 -27.55 1.35 8.00
N VAL A 780 -27.32 2.56 7.50
CA VAL A 780 -27.88 3.03 6.23
C VAL A 780 -26.83 3.23 5.14
N ARG A 781 -25.53 3.36 5.48
CA ARG A 781 -24.38 3.39 4.54
C ARG A 781 -23.14 2.75 5.16
N GLY A 782 -22.27 2.15 4.33
CA GLY A 782 -21.04 1.49 4.79
C GLY A 782 -21.28 0.16 5.50
N GLY A 783 -22.35 -0.56 5.13
CA GLY A 783 -22.69 -1.88 5.67
C GLY A 783 -21.82 -3.01 5.11
N ASP A 784 -22.11 -4.26 5.50
CA ASP A 784 -21.29 -5.42 5.12
C ASP A 784 -21.37 -5.78 3.62
N ASP A 785 -22.34 -5.24 2.87
CA ASP A 785 -22.53 -5.46 1.42
C ASP A 785 -22.24 -4.22 0.54
N GLY A 786 -21.64 -3.15 1.09
CA GLY A 786 -21.32 -1.90 0.37
C GLY A 786 -21.95 -0.66 0.98
#